data_AF-A0A2J7ZN53-F1
#
_entry.id   AF-A0A2J7ZN53-F1
#
_cell.length_a   1.000
_cell.length_b   1.000
_cell.length_c   1.000
_cell.angle_alpha   90.00
_cell.angle_beta   90.00
_cell.angle_gamma   90.00
#
_symmetry.space_group_name_H-M   'P 1'
#
loop_
_entity.id
_entity.type
_entity.pdbx_description
1 polymer ?
#
loop_
_entity_poly.entity_id
_entity_poly.type
_entity_poly.pdbx_seq_one_letter_code
_entity_poly.pdbx_strand_id
1 'polypeptide(L)'
;MEQQRDCIGQRSDQLGSLAPTLPPGGSALLPDPQQQGEAASAAADPSRIWLPELVQRYARSLSCNEVACVLRLVNKATAAQFGEPQDRTVRLSLPVPLHAFVQHWNEVGAMRGLIRQQRWRLVQLTARSGSIANLEVLLAREDCACLSDKALYAAAGAGQLDVCRWLREQGCLWGVDPSDLDAAAHGGHQDVCEWLLASGCPWSDGAAGDAARGGHVGLVDWLLGTGHDSPLEGLVAPAAAGCDLPILQRLYSAHFTQRNSDFDKTSVLACAAGSSTADWRAKVEWLEGRGFPRTAEACRAAVGQPDWRGRLEWLQQRGYPLHANMAVTAAGVGVVDALQYVLDSGVALDEGTAQYAAIYAARGGHLAVLQALHARGLPIEAAAAAAARHGHLSVVAWLAEALGADEVLSARVFAAAAGSGSVSMLAWLHDRVCPWDHRAFAEAADTGCEEQLEWLAARGCPMGVGPGCATEDWRAKVEWLEGQGYRRTAEACLEAVKQPDWRGHLEWLQQRGYPLDGDVAVTAAEVGIVDVLDSGVALGEDTAAYAAFKAGMEGHLAVLQALHARGLPVEEAAAPAARRGQLPVMAWLAEALGASKVLTTQLFAAAAQSGSVELLAWLHDRGCPWDESVFENAADTGCEEQLEWLAERGCPMGEGGEPYACAARTGELAILRCLQRLGCPLGPESGGVFVRTIDSRWPLHNSCDTLRLQRGLLWLLERPDGENVPTPLDAAGCGSRLREPAAGAGCGSRLREPAAGAGYGSRLKVARMNK
;
A
#
# COMPACT_ATOMS: atom_id res chain seq x y z
N MET A 1 -10.75 42.21 -32.89
CA MET A 1 -9.97 41.11 -32.30
C MET A 1 -10.91 39.91 -32.15
N GLU A 2 -11.41 39.25 -33.19
CA GLU A 2 -10.80 38.81 -34.46
C GLU A 2 -9.49 38.05 -34.25
N GLN A 3 -9.58 36.72 -34.11
CA GLN A 3 -8.87 35.72 -34.94
C GLN A 3 -9.20 34.30 -34.45
N GLN A 4 -10.36 33.79 -34.88
CA GLN A 4 -10.57 32.37 -35.19
C GLN A 4 -11.45 32.35 -36.45
N ARG A 5 -10.79 32.58 -37.58
CA ARG A 5 -11.27 32.40 -38.96
C ARG A 5 -10.18 31.65 -39.71
N ASP A 6 -10.63 30.89 -40.69
CA ASP A 6 -9.88 30.01 -41.61
C ASP A 6 -9.69 28.59 -41.04
N CYS A 7 -10.42 27.56 -41.47
CA CYS A 7 -10.74 27.20 -42.85
C CYS A 7 -12.14 26.53 -42.97
N ILE A 8 -13.14 27.27 -43.43
CA ILE A 8 -14.29 26.73 -44.18
C ILE A 8 -14.45 27.61 -45.41
N GLY A 9 -14.17 27.05 -46.58
CA GLY A 9 -14.37 27.73 -47.85
C GLY A 9 -13.72 26.99 -48.99
N GLN A 10 -14.48 26.11 -49.64
CA GLN A 10 -14.64 26.14 -51.10
C GLN A 10 -15.60 25.04 -51.57
N ARG A 11 -16.79 25.49 -52.02
CA ARG A 11 -17.53 25.08 -53.24
C ARG A 11 -19.02 24.90 -52.99
N SER A 12 -19.75 26.00 -53.17
CA SER A 12 -21.08 25.97 -53.76
C SER A 12 -21.06 26.91 -54.96
N ASP A 13 -21.27 26.38 -56.15
CA ASP A 13 -21.78 27.17 -57.28
C ASP A 13 -22.58 26.24 -58.19
N GLN A 14 -23.66 26.81 -58.74
CA GLN A 14 -24.67 26.25 -59.64
C GLN A 14 -25.85 25.51 -59.01
N LEU A 15 -26.91 26.27 -58.71
CA LEU A 15 -28.28 25.85 -58.98
C LEU A 15 -29.08 27.05 -59.50
N GLY A 16 -29.52 26.96 -60.76
CA GLY A 16 -30.42 27.92 -61.40
C GLY A 16 -31.88 27.49 -61.29
N SER A 17 -32.69 28.42 -60.79
CA SER A 17 -34.11 28.72 -61.03
C SER A 17 -34.95 27.80 -61.95
N LEU A 18 -36.09 27.30 -61.44
CA LEU A 18 -37.48 27.59 -61.89
C LEU A 18 -38.50 26.59 -61.30
N ALA A 19 -39.59 27.11 -60.73
CA ALA A 19 -40.82 26.39 -60.33
C ALA A 19 -41.88 26.47 -61.46
N PRO A 20 -43.17 26.10 -61.24
CA PRO A 20 -43.77 24.79 -60.94
C PRO A 20 -44.95 24.46 -61.90
N THR A 21 -45.50 23.25 -61.88
CA THR A 21 -46.85 22.98 -62.42
C THR A 21 -47.61 21.91 -61.62
N LEU A 22 -48.64 22.35 -60.90
CA LEU A 22 -49.86 21.58 -60.59
C LEU A 22 -50.95 22.08 -61.55
N PRO A 23 -51.93 21.27 -61.98
CA PRO A 23 -53.27 21.34 -61.36
C PRO A 23 -54.11 20.03 -61.56
N PRO A 24 -55.45 20.00 -61.34
CA PRO A 24 -56.18 20.26 -60.09
C PRO A 24 -57.36 19.28 -59.85
N GLY A 25 -58.08 19.49 -58.75
CA GLY A 25 -59.50 19.13 -58.59
C GLY A 25 -59.72 18.05 -57.52
N GLY A 26 -60.64 18.16 -56.56
CA GLY A 26 -61.73 19.10 -56.34
C GLY A 26 -62.71 18.44 -55.37
N SER A 27 -63.01 19.14 -54.27
CA SER A 27 -64.17 19.07 -53.36
C SER A 27 -65.06 17.80 -53.33
N ALA A 28 -65.23 17.19 -52.14
CA ALA A 28 -66.51 17.16 -51.40
C ALA A 28 -66.50 16.16 -50.22
N LEU A 29 -66.86 16.67 -49.04
CA LEU A 29 -67.46 15.97 -47.89
C LEU A 29 -68.72 15.20 -48.35
N LEU A 30 -69.22 14.08 -47.81
CA LEU A 30 -68.98 13.14 -46.69
C LEU A 30 -69.96 11.95 -46.95
N PRO A 31 -69.71 10.70 -46.48
CA PRO A 31 -70.47 10.25 -45.30
C PRO A 31 -69.80 9.17 -44.40
N ASP A 32 -70.03 9.30 -43.08
CA ASP A 32 -70.42 8.28 -42.08
C ASP A 32 -69.57 7.01 -41.80
N PRO A 33 -69.74 6.33 -40.63
CA PRO A 33 -68.72 6.30 -39.58
C PRO A 33 -68.30 4.86 -39.25
N GLN A 34 -67.69 4.17 -40.22
CA GLN A 34 -67.16 2.80 -40.00
C GLN A 34 -65.75 2.54 -40.54
N GLN A 35 -65.03 3.59 -40.99
CA GLN A 35 -63.63 3.46 -41.44
C GLN A 35 -62.63 4.31 -40.63
N GLN A 36 -62.99 4.73 -39.42
CA GLN A 36 -62.05 5.37 -38.48
C GLN A 36 -61.21 4.37 -37.66
N GLY A 37 -61.33 3.06 -37.94
CA GLY A 37 -60.52 2.03 -37.27
C GLY A 37 -59.17 1.71 -37.92
N GLU A 38 -58.95 2.09 -39.19
CA GLU A 38 -57.78 1.61 -39.96
C GLU A 38 -56.83 2.71 -40.44
N ALA A 39 -57.13 3.98 -40.19
CA ALA A 39 -56.28 5.12 -40.61
C ALA A 39 -55.43 5.72 -39.47
N ALA A 40 -55.34 5.05 -38.30
CA ALA A 40 -54.56 5.52 -37.15
C ALA A 40 -53.43 4.57 -36.71
N SER A 41 -53.09 3.52 -37.49
CA SER A 41 -51.96 2.63 -37.18
C SER A 41 -50.77 2.74 -38.15
N ALA A 42 -50.77 3.72 -39.06
CA ALA A 42 -49.59 4.05 -39.86
C ALA A 42 -48.56 4.91 -39.06
N ALA A 43 -48.34 4.58 -37.79
CA ALA A 43 -47.16 5.03 -37.07
C ALA A 43 -45.98 4.17 -37.56
N ALA A 44 -45.04 4.83 -38.24
CA ALA A 44 -43.90 4.26 -38.94
C ALA A 44 -43.25 3.09 -38.17
N ASP A 45 -43.06 1.96 -38.86
CA ASP A 45 -42.24 0.85 -38.39
C ASP A 45 -40.83 1.38 -38.05
N PRO A 46 -40.40 1.35 -36.77
CA PRO A 46 -39.12 1.92 -36.34
C PRO A 46 -37.91 1.23 -36.97
N SER A 47 -38.09 0.06 -37.60
CA SER A 47 -37.04 -0.63 -38.37
C SER A 47 -36.62 0.10 -39.66
N ARG A 48 -37.45 1.02 -40.20
CA ARG A 48 -37.09 1.81 -41.40
C ARG A 48 -36.26 3.05 -41.12
N ILE A 49 -36.17 3.49 -39.87
CA ILE A 49 -35.40 4.69 -39.45
C ILE A 49 -33.95 4.30 -39.07
N TRP A 50 -33.72 3.06 -38.64
CA TRP A 50 -32.43 2.52 -38.21
C TRP A 50 -31.75 1.69 -39.31
N LEU A 51 -31.40 2.34 -40.42
CA LEU A 51 -30.61 1.69 -41.49
C LEU A 51 -29.23 1.28 -40.95
N PRO A 52 -28.77 0.02 -41.11
CA PRO A 52 -27.51 -0.47 -40.56
C PRO A 52 -26.29 0.40 -40.90
N GLU A 53 -26.27 0.98 -42.10
CA GLU A 53 -25.20 1.84 -42.60
C GLU A 53 -25.17 3.19 -41.86
N LEU A 54 -26.35 3.74 -41.54
CA LEU A 54 -26.47 4.99 -40.78
C LEU A 54 -26.02 4.78 -39.33
N VAL A 55 -26.44 3.66 -38.73
CA VAL A 55 -26.05 3.26 -37.37
C VAL A 55 -24.54 3.08 -37.26
N GLN A 56 -23.92 2.46 -38.25
CA GLN A 56 -22.47 2.27 -38.26
C GLN A 56 -21.72 3.60 -38.46
N ARG A 57 -22.31 4.55 -39.21
CA ARG A 57 -21.76 5.90 -39.33
C ARG A 57 -21.84 6.67 -38.00
N TYR A 58 -22.94 6.54 -37.27
CA TYR A 58 -23.07 7.09 -35.91
C TYR A 58 -22.10 6.42 -34.92
N ALA A 59 -21.92 5.10 -35.00
CA ALA A 59 -20.97 4.39 -34.13
C ALA A 59 -19.52 4.87 -34.32
N ARG A 60 -19.12 5.23 -35.54
CA ARG A 60 -17.78 5.81 -35.83
C ARG A 60 -17.56 7.20 -35.22
N SER A 61 -18.63 7.92 -34.89
CA SER A 61 -18.54 9.22 -34.21
C SER A 61 -18.65 9.12 -32.69
N LEU A 62 -18.88 7.92 -32.15
CA LEU A 62 -18.98 7.65 -30.72
C LEU A 62 -17.72 6.95 -30.21
N SER A 63 -17.42 7.14 -28.93
CA SER A 63 -16.42 6.31 -28.25
C SER A 63 -16.88 4.86 -28.14
N CYS A 64 -15.94 3.92 -27.95
CA CYS A 64 -16.28 2.50 -27.77
C CYS A 64 -17.19 2.28 -26.55
N ASN A 65 -17.06 3.10 -25.50
CA ASN A 65 -17.90 3.03 -24.32
C ASN A 65 -19.32 3.53 -24.60
N GLU A 66 -19.49 4.59 -25.39
CA GLU A 66 -20.82 5.07 -25.83
C GLU A 66 -21.51 4.06 -26.75
N VAL A 67 -20.75 3.37 -27.61
CA VAL A 67 -21.29 2.27 -28.41
C VAL A 67 -21.79 1.15 -27.49
N ALA A 68 -20.98 0.74 -26.51
CA ALA A 68 -21.29 -0.38 -25.62
C ALA A 68 -22.43 -0.10 -24.63
N CYS A 69 -22.48 1.11 -24.06
CA CYS A 69 -23.40 1.51 -23.00
C CYS A 69 -24.68 2.18 -23.54
N VAL A 70 -24.64 2.79 -24.71
CA VAL A 70 -25.77 3.57 -25.24
C VAL A 70 -26.27 2.95 -26.54
N LEU A 71 -25.48 2.97 -27.61
CA LEU A 71 -25.95 2.61 -28.96
C LEU A 71 -26.42 1.15 -29.06
N ARG A 72 -25.67 0.23 -28.44
CA ARG A 72 -26.00 -1.20 -28.39
C ARG A 72 -27.29 -1.47 -27.59
N LEU A 73 -27.62 -0.64 -26.61
CA LEU A 73 -28.80 -0.83 -25.75
C LEU A 73 -30.08 -0.18 -26.31
N VAL A 74 -30.02 0.51 -27.45
CA VAL A 74 -31.17 1.21 -28.04
C VAL A 74 -32.28 0.25 -28.47
N ASN A 75 -31.96 -0.84 -29.20
CA ASN A 75 -32.94 -1.85 -29.61
C ASN A 75 -32.28 -3.19 -29.95
N LYS A 76 -33.09 -4.21 -30.29
CA LYS A 76 -32.60 -5.55 -30.63
C LYS A 76 -31.75 -5.60 -31.90
N ALA A 77 -32.02 -4.73 -32.88
CA ALA A 77 -31.27 -4.70 -34.15
C ALA A 77 -29.87 -4.11 -33.94
N THR A 78 -29.73 -3.03 -33.16
CA THR A 78 -28.42 -2.48 -32.79
C THR A 78 -27.65 -3.42 -31.87
N ALA A 79 -28.33 -4.11 -30.94
CA ALA A 79 -27.72 -5.15 -30.11
C ALA A 79 -27.17 -6.32 -30.93
N ALA A 80 -27.86 -6.72 -32.02
CA ALA A 80 -27.39 -7.75 -32.93
C ALA A 80 -26.24 -7.27 -33.83
N GLN A 81 -26.29 -6.00 -34.27
CA GLN A 81 -25.24 -5.40 -35.10
C GLN A 81 -23.92 -5.18 -34.33
N PHE A 82 -24.00 -4.89 -33.03
CA PHE A 82 -22.86 -4.69 -32.12
C PHE A 82 -22.78 -5.81 -31.07
N GLY A 83 -22.84 -7.06 -31.55
CA GLY A 83 -22.80 -8.26 -30.71
C GLY A 83 -21.38 -8.75 -30.38
N GLU A 84 -20.37 -8.23 -31.06
CA GLU A 84 -18.97 -8.66 -30.93
C GLU A 84 -18.42 -8.31 -29.53
N PRO A 85 -17.45 -9.09 -29.00
CA PRO A 85 -16.89 -8.85 -27.66
C PRO A 85 -16.35 -7.43 -27.47
N GLN A 86 -15.74 -6.85 -28.51
CA GLN A 86 -15.19 -5.50 -28.50
C GLN A 86 -16.27 -4.42 -28.30
N ASP A 87 -17.49 -4.66 -28.79
CA ASP A 87 -18.60 -3.71 -28.71
C ASP A 87 -19.41 -3.87 -27.41
N ARG A 88 -19.11 -4.91 -26.63
CA ARG A 88 -19.72 -5.19 -25.32
C ARG A 88 -18.80 -4.81 -24.16
N THR A 89 -17.51 -4.63 -24.43
CA THR A 89 -16.49 -4.37 -23.41
C THR A 89 -16.43 -2.89 -23.08
N VAL A 90 -16.70 -2.53 -21.82
CA VAL A 90 -16.54 -1.16 -21.31
C VAL A 90 -15.09 -0.96 -20.85
N ARG A 91 -14.42 0.04 -21.41
CA ARG A 91 -13.03 0.41 -21.06
C ARG A 91 -13.06 1.55 -20.05
N LEU A 92 -12.92 1.22 -18.75
CA LEU A 92 -12.95 2.19 -17.66
C LEU A 92 -11.87 3.28 -17.72
N SER A 93 -10.81 3.05 -18.49
CA SER A 93 -9.76 4.06 -18.71
C SER A 93 -10.06 5.08 -19.81
N LEU A 94 -11.23 4.97 -20.43
CA LEU A 94 -11.81 5.97 -21.31
C LEU A 94 -13.10 6.47 -20.66
N PRO A 95 -13.56 7.70 -20.98
CA PRO A 95 -14.80 8.23 -20.42
C PRO A 95 -15.96 7.22 -20.57
N VAL A 96 -16.58 6.89 -19.45
CA VAL A 96 -17.80 6.07 -19.42
C VAL A 96 -18.98 7.00 -19.18
N PRO A 97 -20.09 6.89 -19.95
CA PRO A 97 -21.28 7.70 -19.71
C PRO A 97 -21.77 7.58 -18.25
N LEU A 98 -21.99 8.73 -17.59
CA LEU A 98 -22.30 8.78 -16.15
C LEU A 98 -23.47 7.88 -15.75
N HIS A 99 -24.56 7.86 -16.52
CA HIS A 99 -25.73 7.02 -16.21
C HIS A 99 -25.39 5.53 -16.15
N ALA A 100 -24.54 5.04 -17.07
CA ALA A 100 -24.12 3.64 -17.13
C ALA A 100 -23.12 3.32 -16.01
N PHE A 101 -22.24 4.27 -15.70
CA PHE A 101 -21.29 4.14 -14.59
C PHE A 101 -22.01 4.07 -13.24
N VAL A 102 -22.95 5.00 -12.99
CA VAL A 102 -23.79 5.04 -11.78
C VAL A 102 -24.63 3.77 -11.67
N GLN A 103 -25.26 3.32 -12.75
CA GLN A 103 -26.05 2.08 -12.73
C GLN A 103 -25.23 0.88 -12.25
N HIS A 104 -23.94 0.81 -12.60
CA HIS A 104 -23.11 -0.32 -12.22
C HIS A 104 -22.44 -0.18 -10.85
N TRP A 105 -21.99 1.03 -10.48
CA TRP A 105 -21.14 1.24 -9.29
C TRP A 105 -21.85 1.92 -8.11
N ASN A 106 -23.07 2.43 -8.31
CA ASN A 106 -23.84 3.09 -7.25
C ASN A 106 -24.77 2.13 -6.48
N GLU A 107 -24.92 0.88 -6.93
CA GLU A 107 -25.73 -0.11 -6.22
C GLU A 107 -25.09 -0.49 -4.87
N VAL A 108 -25.95 -0.74 -3.86
CA VAL A 108 -25.52 -1.21 -2.55
C VAL A 108 -24.95 -2.60 -2.72
N GLY A 109 -23.66 -2.74 -2.43
CA GLY A 109 -22.93 -4.00 -2.60
C GLY A 109 -22.14 -4.16 -3.90
N ALA A 110 -22.15 -3.18 -4.82
CA ALA A 110 -21.38 -3.25 -6.08
C ALA A 110 -19.87 -3.47 -5.87
N MET A 111 -19.33 -3.10 -4.71
CA MET A 111 -17.91 -3.21 -4.35
C MET A 111 -17.58 -4.45 -3.50
N ARG A 112 -18.59 -5.24 -3.09
CA ARG A 112 -18.42 -6.37 -2.15
C ARG A 112 -17.53 -7.48 -2.68
N GLY A 113 -17.62 -7.76 -3.99
CA GLY A 113 -16.80 -8.75 -4.68
C GLY A 113 -15.42 -8.23 -5.11
N LEU A 114 -15.12 -6.95 -4.89
CA LEU A 114 -13.83 -6.36 -5.27
C LEU A 114 -12.86 -6.34 -4.11
N ILE A 115 -11.66 -6.90 -4.31
CA ILE A 115 -10.54 -6.71 -3.38
C ILE A 115 -10.05 -5.26 -3.38
N ARG A 116 -9.41 -4.82 -2.30
CA ARG A 116 -8.86 -3.46 -2.12
C ARG A 116 -8.04 -2.98 -3.32
N GLN A 117 -7.18 -3.84 -3.87
CA GLN A 117 -6.37 -3.53 -5.05
C GLN A 117 -7.23 -3.25 -6.29
N GLN A 118 -8.32 -4.00 -6.50
CA GLN A 118 -9.25 -3.78 -7.61
C GLN A 118 -10.05 -2.49 -7.43
N ARG A 119 -10.46 -2.17 -6.19
CA ARG A 119 -11.12 -0.89 -5.86
C ARG A 119 -10.20 0.29 -6.19
N TRP A 120 -8.92 0.22 -5.78
CA TRP A 120 -7.93 1.23 -6.16
C TRP A 120 -7.72 1.30 -7.67
N ARG A 121 -7.65 0.16 -8.35
CA ARG A 121 -7.51 0.13 -9.81
C ARG A 121 -8.71 0.76 -10.52
N LEU A 122 -9.94 0.57 -10.02
CA LEU A 122 -11.13 1.24 -10.52
C LEU A 122 -11.00 2.77 -10.40
N VAL A 123 -10.57 3.28 -9.24
CA VAL A 123 -10.33 4.72 -9.06
C VAL A 123 -9.24 5.22 -10.02
N GLN A 124 -8.12 4.52 -10.15
CA GLN A 124 -7.04 4.87 -11.07
C GLN A 124 -7.51 4.92 -12.53
N LEU A 125 -8.24 3.91 -12.99
CA LEU A 125 -8.74 3.86 -14.37
C LEU A 125 -9.74 5.00 -14.61
N THR A 126 -10.61 5.27 -13.64
CA THR A 126 -11.56 6.40 -13.71
C THR A 126 -10.84 7.74 -13.75
N ALA A 127 -9.77 7.93 -12.97
CA ALA A 127 -8.94 9.13 -13.00
C ALA A 127 -8.24 9.30 -14.34
N ARG A 128 -7.68 8.19 -14.87
CA ARG A 128 -7.07 8.14 -16.20
C ARG A 128 -8.05 8.48 -17.34
N SER A 129 -9.34 8.26 -17.12
CA SER A 129 -10.38 8.52 -18.11
C SER A 129 -10.72 10.00 -18.31
N GLY A 130 -10.38 10.87 -17.34
CA GLY A 130 -10.78 12.28 -17.36
C GLY A 130 -12.17 12.57 -16.78
N SER A 131 -12.92 11.56 -16.32
CA SER A 131 -14.30 11.76 -15.85
C SER A 131 -14.39 12.09 -14.36
N ILE A 132 -14.40 13.40 -14.03
CA ILE A 132 -14.60 13.90 -12.66
C ILE A 132 -15.94 13.42 -12.08
N ALA A 133 -17.02 13.45 -12.86
CA ALA A 133 -18.34 13.02 -12.40
C ALA A 133 -18.37 11.54 -11.96
N ASN A 134 -17.63 10.66 -12.66
CA ASN A 134 -17.53 9.26 -12.25
C ASN A 134 -16.63 9.09 -11.01
N LEU A 135 -15.61 9.93 -10.85
CA LEU A 135 -14.78 9.96 -9.63
C LEU A 135 -15.58 10.42 -8.41
N GLU A 136 -16.43 11.44 -8.56
CA GLU A 136 -17.32 11.90 -7.49
C GLU A 136 -18.23 10.78 -6.98
N VAL A 137 -18.79 9.98 -7.90
CA VAL A 137 -19.60 8.80 -7.55
C VAL A 137 -18.79 7.78 -6.75
N LEU A 138 -17.52 7.55 -7.10
CA LEU A 138 -16.67 6.63 -6.35
C LEU A 138 -16.27 7.20 -4.98
N LEU A 139 -15.87 8.47 -4.89
CA LEU A 139 -15.41 9.10 -3.65
C LEU A 139 -16.54 9.37 -2.65
N ALA A 140 -17.78 9.49 -3.11
CA ALA A 140 -18.95 9.56 -2.24
C ALA A 140 -19.17 8.28 -1.42
N ARG A 141 -18.45 7.20 -1.72
CA ARG A 141 -18.53 5.91 -1.00
C ARG A 141 -17.44 5.82 0.06
N GLU A 142 -17.81 5.37 1.26
CA GLU A 142 -16.88 5.10 2.37
C GLU A 142 -15.78 4.10 1.97
N ASP A 143 -16.12 3.08 1.15
CA ASP A 143 -15.20 2.04 0.66
C ASP A 143 -14.09 2.53 -0.29
N CYS A 144 -14.24 3.75 -0.82
CA CYS A 144 -13.32 4.41 -1.73
C CYS A 144 -12.91 5.80 -1.23
N ALA A 145 -13.21 6.13 0.02
CA ALA A 145 -13.06 7.48 0.57
C ALA A 145 -11.60 7.96 0.69
N CYS A 146 -10.61 7.08 0.49
CA CYS A 146 -9.21 7.47 0.44
C CYS A 146 -8.79 7.88 -0.97
N LEU A 147 -8.54 9.17 -1.16
CA LEU A 147 -7.77 9.69 -2.30
C LEU A 147 -6.36 9.12 -2.22
N SER A 148 -5.99 8.28 -3.19
CA SER A 148 -4.62 7.78 -3.30
C SER A 148 -3.81 8.69 -4.21
N ASP A 149 -2.56 8.94 -3.83
CA ASP A 149 -1.48 9.44 -4.71
C ASP A 149 -1.48 8.75 -6.09
N LYS A 150 -1.77 7.45 -6.10
CA LYS A 150 -1.93 6.61 -7.28
C LYS A 150 -3.00 7.06 -8.27
N ALA A 151 -4.05 7.76 -7.83
CA ALA A 151 -5.08 8.31 -8.72
C ALA A 151 -4.56 9.57 -9.45
N LEU A 152 -3.83 10.42 -8.74
CA LEU A 152 -3.16 11.60 -9.30
C LEU A 152 -2.09 11.16 -10.31
N TYR A 153 -1.25 10.18 -9.94
CA TYR A 153 -0.28 9.56 -10.83
C TYR A 153 -0.92 9.07 -12.14
N ALA A 154 -2.06 8.37 -12.04
CA ALA A 154 -2.77 7.84 -13.21
C ALA A 154 -3.39 8.94 -14.09
N ALA A 155 -3.93 10.01 -13.48
CA ALA A 155 -4.45 11.17 -14.20
C ALA A 155 -3.32 11.95 -14.89
N ALA A 156 -2.20 12.15 -14.19
CA ALA A 156 -1.03 12.87 -14.67
C ALA A 156 -0.41 12.18 -15.89
N GLY A 157 -0.18 10.86 -15.80
CA GLY A 157 0.33 10.07 -16.93
C GLY A 157 -0.63 9.89 -18.10
N ALA A 158 -1.88 10.36 -17.99
CA ALA A 158 -2.84 10.40 -19.09
C ALA A 158 -3.23 11.82 -19.53
N GLY A 159 -2.57 12.84 -18.99
CA GLY A 159 -2.76 14.23 -19.42
C GLY A 159 -4.06 14.84 -18.94
N GLN A 160 -4.69 14.29 -17.90
CA GLN A 160 -5.99 14.74 -17.41
C GLN A 160 -5.83 15.92 -16.44
N LEU A 161 -5.36 17.07 -16.94
CA LEU A 161 -5.04 18.25 -16.12
C LEU A 161 -6.19 18.69 -15.20
N ASP A 162 -7.42 18.69 -15.71
CA ASP A 162 -8.61 19.07 -14.92
C ASP A 162 -8.88 18.08 -13.77
N VAL A 163 -8.67 16.78 -14.01
CA VAL A 163 -8.76 15.76 -12.95
C VAL A 163 -7.63 15.94 -11.94
N CYS A 164 -6.40 16.23 -12.38
CA CYS A 164 -5.28 16.47 -11.46
C CYS A 164 -5.56 17.67 -10.54
N ARG A 165 -6.08 18.78 -11.10
CA ARG A 165 -6.51 19.96 -10.33
C ARG A 165 -7.60 19.62 -9.34
N TRP A 166 -8.65 18.94 -9.80
CA TRP A 166 -9.75 18.53 -8.96
C TRP A 166 -9.29 17.60 -7.82
N LEU A 167 -8.45 16.61 -8.10
CA LEU A 167 -7.88 15.72 -7.07
C LEU A 167 -7.08 16.49 -6.01
N ARG A 168 -6.33 17.51 -6.41
CA ARG A 168 -5.60 18.40 -5.48
C ARG A 168 -6.55 19.23 -4.62
N GLU A 169 -7.62 19.76 -5.19
CA GLU A 169 -8.66 20.48 -4.44
C GLU A 169 -9.36 19.58 -3.42
N GLN A 170 -9.54 18.30 -3.74
CA GLN A 170 -10.10 17.31 -2.79
C GLN A 170 -9.10 16.89 -1.69
N GLY A 171 -7.88 17.44 -1.67
CA GLY A 171 -6.87 17.17 -0.64
C GLY A 171 -5.95 15.99 -0.95
N CYS A 172 -5.88 15.53 -2.20
CA CYS A 172 -4.90 14.52 -2.61
C CYS A 172 -3.48 15.07 -2.45
N LEU A 173 -2.66 14.42 -1.61
CA LEU A 173 -1.27 14.81 -1.37
C LEU A 173 -0.38 14.39 -2.54
N TRP A 174 0.79 15.03 -2.66
CA TRP A 174 1.84 14.52 -3.53
C TRP A 174 2.32 13.16 -3.03
N GLY A 175 2.71 12.28 -3.94
CA GLY A 175 3.37 11.03 -3.56
C GLY A 175 4.64 11.28 -2.72
N VAL A 176 5.03 10.28 -1.91
CA VAL A 176 6.27 10.32 -1.12
C VAL A 176 7.51 10.42 -2.04
N ASP A 177 7.39 9.91 -3.27
CA ASP A 177 8.32 10.12 -4.38
C ASP A 177 7.65 11.01 -5.46
N PRO A 178 8.41 11.82 -6.22
CA PRO A 178 7.93 12.69 -7.30
C PRO A 178 7.45 11.94 -8.56
N SER A 179 6.80 10.79 -8.36
CA SER A 179 6.28 9.88 -9.37
C SER A 179 5.18 10.49 -10.25
N ASP A 180 4.48 11.53 -9.78
CA ASP A 180 3.45 12.23 -10.57
C ASP A 180 4.07 13.00 -11.74
N LEU A 181 5.21 13.66 -11.50
CA LEU A 181 5.97 14.37 -12.54
C LEU A 181 6.55 13.37 -13.54
N ASP A 182 7.10 12.27 -13.06
CA ASP A 182 7.63 11.19 -13.91
C ASP A 182 6.55 10.58 -14.79
N ALA A 183 5.35 10.36 -14.25
CA ALA A 183 4.21 9.85 -15.01
C ALA A 183 3.77 10.82 -16.12
N ALA A 184 3.60 12.11 -15.78
CA ALA A 184 3.25 13.14 -16.74
C ALA A 184 4.34 13.28 -17.83
N ALA A 185 5.60 13.21 -17.44
CA ALA A 185 6.75 13.25 -18.33
C ALA A 185 6.77 12.05 -19.29
N HIS A 186 6.56 10.83 -18.75
CA HIS A 186 6.45 9.61 -19.54
C HIS A 186 5.33 9.66 -20.59
N GLY A 187 4.19 10.27 -20.25
CA GLY A 187 3.05 10.46 -21.16
C GLY A 187 3.19 11.66 -22.12
N GLY A 188 4.19 12.52 -21.91
CA GLY A 188 4.46 13.67 -22.76
C GLY A 188 3.56 14.88 -22.51
N HIS A 189 2.96 14.95 -21.32
CA HIS A 189 1.97 15.97 -20.97
C HIS A 189 2.66 17.19 -20.35
N GLN A 190 3.22 18.07 -21.21
CA GLN A 190 3.95 19.26 -20.77
C GLN A 190 3.09 20.22 -19.94
N ASP A 191 1.83 20.41 -20.31
CA ASP A 191 0.85 21.24 -19.58
C ASP A 191 0.61 20.75 -18.15
N VAL A 192 0.56 19.42 -17.96
CA VAL A 192 0.48 18.81 -16.63
C VAL A 192 1.79 19.00 -15.88
N CYS A 193 2.95 18.83 -16.52
CA CYS A 193 4.26 19.04 -15.88
C CYS A 193 4.43 20.49 -15.40
N GLU A 194 4.10 21.46 -16.24
CA GLU A 194 4.13 22.89 -15.90
C GLU A 194 3.23 23.17 -14.68
N TRP A 195 2.01 22.64 -14.70
CA TRP A 195 1.09 22.82 -13.58
C TRP A 195 1.55 22.10 -12.29
N LEU A 196 2.12 20.90 -12.39
CA LEU A 196 2.66 20.16 -11.23
C LEU A 196 3.77 20.98 -10.55
N LEU A 197 4.75 21.46 -11.32
CA LEU A 197 5.84 22.27 -10.79
C LEU A 197 5.34 23.60 -10.20
N ALA A 198 4.41 24.27 -10.89
CA ALA A 198 3.80 25.51 -10.38
C ALA A 198 2.98 25.29 -9.09
N SER A 199 2.45 24.09 -8.88
CA SER A 199 1.66 23.73 -7.70
C SER A 199 2.50 23.23 -6.52
N GLY A 200 3.84 23.24 -6.65
CA GLY A 200 4.76 22.80 -5.60
C GLY A 200 4.95 21.28 -5.53
N CYS A 201 4.76 20.56 -6.63
CA CYS A 201 5.17 19.16 -6.74
C CYS A 201 6.70 19.07 -6.62
N PRO A 202 7.26 18.13 -5.82
CA PRO A 202 8.70 17.95 -5.72
C PRO A 202 9.32 17.61 -7.08
N TRP A 203 10.53 18.12 -7.33
CA TRP A 203 11.29 17.80 -8.53
C TRP A 203 11.72 16.33 -8.55
N SER A 204 11.66 15.69 -9.72
CA SER A 204 12.20 14.34 -9.94
C SER A 204 13.39 14.39 -10.90
N ASP A 205 14.49 13.80 -10.47
CA ASP A 205 15.66 13.56 -11.33
C ASP A 205 15.38 12.53 -12.44
N GLY A 206 14.30 11.72 -12.28
CA GLY A 206 13.84 10.75 -13.26
C GLY A 206 13.03 11.36 -14.41
N ALA A 207 12.46 12.55 -14.25
CA ALA A 207 11.44 13.09 -15.15
C ALA A 207 11.94 13.24 -16.59
N ALA A 208 13.15 13.78 -16.78
CA ALA A 208 13.74 13.91 -18.12
C ALA A 208 14.02 12.53 -18.75
N GLY A 209 14.43 11.55 -17.94
CA GLY A 209 14.60 10.17 -18.34
C GLY A 209 13.28 9.55 -18.79
N ASP A 210 12.20 9.74 -18.03
CA ASP A 210 10.88 9.22 -18.38
C ASP A 210 10.28 9.89 -19.61
N ALA A 211 10.44 11.20 -19.78
CA ALA A 211 10.11 11.89 -21.04
C ALA A 211 10.89 11.31 -22.23
N ALA A 212 12.18 11.02 -22.07
CA ALA A 212 12.99 10.39 -23.11
C ALA A 212 12.54 8.95 -23.41
N ARG A 213 12.13 8.19 -22.37
CA ARG A 213 11.55 6.85 -22.52
C ARG A 213 10.23 6.86 -23.28
N GLY A 214 9.40 7.88 -23.07
CA GLY A 214 8.17 8.13 -23.83
C GLY A 214 8.40 8.69 -25.23
N GLY A 215 9.63 9.12 -25.56
CA GLY A 215 9.99 9.71 -26.85
C GLY A 215 9.57 11.19 -26.98
N HIS A 216 9.35 11.90 -25.87
CA HIS A 216 8.86 13.27 -25.83
C HIS A 216 10.00 14.30 -25.80
N VAL A 217 10.64 14.48 -26.95
CA VAL A 217 11.90 15.23 -27.08
C VAL A 217 11.79 16.71 -26.69
N GLY A 218 10.70 17.36 -27.10
CA GLY A 218 10.46 18.77 -26.73
C GLY A 218 10.30 18.93 -25.22
N LEU A 219 9.68 17.95 -24.56
CA LEU A 219 9.53 17.93 -23.10
C LEU A 219 10.87 17.62 -22.41
N VAL A 220 11.71 16.76 -22.97
CA VAL A 220 13.08 16.54 -22.49
C VAL A 220 13.88 17.84 -22.52
N ASP A 221 13.87 18.56 -23.66
CA ASP A 221 14.61 19.82 -23.81
C ASP A 221 14.08 20.89 -22.83
N TRP A 222 12.77 20.93 -22.60
CA TRP A 222 12.16 21.82 -21.61
C TRP A 222 12.58 21.44 -20.18
N LEU A 223 12.46 20.17 -19.77
CA LEU A 223 12.85 19.69 -18.44
C LEU A 223 14.32 19.98 -18.14
N LEU A 224 15.21 19.70 -19.09
CA LEU A 224 16.65 20.01 -18.97
C LEU A 224 16.92 21.53 -18.91
N GLY A 225 16.05 22.35 -19.52
CA GLY A 225 16.14 23.81 -19.53
C GLY A 225 15.59 24.50 -18.28
N THR A 226 14.91 23.79 -17.37
CA THR A 226 14.30 24.36 -16.15
C THR A 226 15.31 24.83 -15.10
N GLY A 227 16.60 24.51 -15.26
CA GLY A 227 17.67 24.96 -14.37
C GLY A 227 17.89 24.09 -13.13
N HIS A 228 17.18 22.98 -13.00
CA HIS A 228 17.51 21.93 -12.03
C HIS A 228 18.67 21.10 -12.57
N ASP A 229 19.79 21.02 -11.83
CA ASP A 229 20.96 20.19 -12.15
C ASP A 229 20.60 18.70 -11.99
N SER A 230 19.77 18.17 -12.88
CA SER A 230 19.39 16.76 -12.88
C SER A 230 20.65 15.90 -13.12
N PRO A 231 20.92 14.88 -12.31
CA PRO A 231 21.99 13.93 -12.60
C PRO A 231 21.72 13.30 -13.97
N LEU A 232 22.64 13.55 -14.90
CA LEU A 232 22.62 13.04 -16.27
C LEU A 232 22.92 11.53 -16.33
N GLU A 233 23.34 10.96 -15.20
CA GLU A 233 23.51 9.53 -14.96
C GLU A 233 22.17 8.83 -15.05
N GLY A 234 21.84 8.35 -16.26
CA GLY A 234 20.62 7.61 -16.50
C GLY A 234 19.74 8.14 -17.61
N LEU A 235 20.07 9.25 -18.30
CA LEU A 235 19.26 9.75 -19.44
C LEU A 235 19.48 8.95 -20.74
N VAL A 236 20.67 8.37 -20.92
CA VAL A 236 21.06 7.69 -22.17
C VAL A 236 20.30 6.38 -22.40
N ALA A 237 20.09 5.56 -21.35
CA ALA A 237 19.32 4.31 -21.46
C ALA A 237 17.83 4.55 -21.83
N PRO A 238 17.10 5.44 -21.14
CA PRO A 238 15.75 5.86 -21.53
C PRO A 238 15.68 6.42 -22.95
N ALA A 239 16.61 7.29 -23.33
CA ALA A 239 16.68 7.81 -24.70
C ALA A 239 16.91 6.69 -25.72
N ALA A 240 17.74 5.70 -25.40
CA ALA A 240 17.94 4.53 -26.25
C ALA A 240 16.66 3.69 -26.42
N ALA A 241 15.82 3.62 -25.38
CA ALA A 241 14.54 2.90 -25.41
C ALA A 241 13.43 3.63 -26.19
N GLY A 242 13.33 4.96 -26.06
CA GLY A 242 12.16 5.73 -26.53
C GLY A 242 12.40 6.76 -27.64
N CYS A 243 13.58 7.39 -27.69
CA CYS A 243 13.88 8.45 -28.68
C CYS A 243 14.45 7.89 -29.98
N ASP A 244 14.41 8.63 -31.09
CA ASP A 244 15.12 8.20 -32.30
C ASP A 244 16.66 8.32 -32.17
N LEU A 245 17.39 7.74 -33.12
CA LEU A 245 18.85 7.71 -33.16
C LEU A 245 19.46 9.12 -33.22
N PRO A 246 18.99 10.07 -34.05
CA PRO A 246 19.49 11.44 -34.02
C PRO A 246 19.42 12.08 -32.62
N ILE A 247 18.32 11.88 -31.90
CA ILE A 247 18.16 12.44 -30.56
C ILE A 247 19.04 11.71 -29.54
N LEU A 248 19.12 10.38 -29.62
CA LEU A 248 20.08 9.61 -28.82
C LEU A 248 21.51 10.09 -29.04
N GLN A 249 21.90 10.33 -30.30
CA GLN A 249 23.21 10.87 -30.67
C GLN A 249 23.46 12.26 -30.09
N ARG A 250 22.45 13.13 -30.15
CA ARG A 250 22.49 14.49 -29.61
C ARG A 250 22.64 14.47 -28.08
N LEU A 251 21.81 13.68 -27.38
CA LEU A 251 21.86 13.58 -25.92
C LEU A 251 23.18 12.95 -25.46
N TYR A 252 23.66 11.93 -26.17
CA TYR A 252 24.97 11.34 -25.92
C TYR A 252 26.09 12.35 -26.16
N SER A 253 26.11 13.08 -27.27
CA SER A 253 27.20 14.03 -27.57
C SER A 253 27.19 15.27 -26.68
N ALA A 254 26.01 15.78 -26.33
CA ALA A 254 25.87 16.97 -25.50
C ALA A 254 26.24 16.71 -24.03
N HIS A 255 25.94 15.51 -23.51
CA HIS A 255 25.99 15.26 -22.07
C HIS A 255 27.00 14.20 -21.64
N PHE A 256 27.51 13.36 -22.55
CA PHE A 256 28.36 12.22 -22.18
C PHE A 256 29.85 12.42 -22.48
N THR A 257 30.23 13.05 -23.59
CA THR A 257 31.66 13.22 -23.93
C THR A 257 32.42 14.17 -22.98
N GLN A 258 31.71 14.88 -22.09
CA GLN A 258 32.27 15.89 -21.19
C GLN A 258 32.41 15.42 -19.72
N ARG A 259 31.73 14.36 -19.28
CA ARG A 259 31.76 13.86 -17.89
C ARG A 259 32.10 12.37 -17.86
N ASN A 260 33.29 12.06 -17.35
CA ASN A 260 33.85 10.71 -17.24
C ASN A 260 33.06 9.83 -16.25
N SER A 261 31.87 9.38 -16.65
CA SER A 261 30.91 8.63 -15.82
C SER A 261 30.88 7.13 -16.18
N ASP A 262 30.98 6.27 -15.16
CA ASP A 262 30.84 4.81 -15.25
C ASP A 262 29.34 4.44 -15.22
N PHE A 263 28.66 4.56 -16.35
CA PHE A 263 27.28 4.07 -16.48
C PHE A 263 27.25 2.66 -17.07
N ASP A 264 26.14 1.95 -16.82
CA ASP A 264 25.94 0.60 -17.33
C ASP A 264 25.70 0.57 -18.84
N LYS A 265 26.79 0.43 -19.60
CA LYS A 265 26.77 0.22 -21.06
C LYS A 265 25.93 -0.99 -21.47
N THR A 266 25.81 -2.01 -20.61
CA THR A 266 25.04 -3.21 -20.91
C THR A 266 23.54 -2.88 -20.95
N SER A 267 23.05 -2.09 -19.99
CA SER A 267 21.66 -1.62 -19.92
C SER A 267 21.30 -0.72 -21.11
N VAL A 268 22.15 0.23 -21.48
CA VAL A 268 21.86 1.13 -22.63
C VAL A 268 21.71 0.37 -23.94
N LEU A 269 22.60 -0.59 -24.22
CA LEU A 269 22.51 -1.42 -25.42
C LEU A 269 21.26 -2.30 -25.41
N ALA A 270 20.89 -2.83 -24.24
CA ALA A 270 19.68 -3.61 -24.10
C ALA A 270 18.41 -2.78 -24.32
N CYS A 271 18.36 -1.55 -23.78
CA CYS A 271 17.30 -0.59 -24.06
C CYS A 271 17.18 -0.28 -25.56
N ALA A 272 18.30 -0.13 -26.27
CA ALA A 272 18.30 0.06 -27.72
C ALA A 272 17.74 -1.17 -28.46
N ALA A 273 18.13 -2.38 -28.08
CA ALA A 273 17.64 -3.63 -28.67
C ALA A 273 16.14 -3.86 -28.41
N GLY A 274 15.68 -3.48 -27.21
CA GLY A 274 14.26 -3.49 -26.80
C GLY A 274 13.49 -2.23 -27.17
N SER A 275 14.05 -1.33 -27.99
CA SER A 275 13.41 -0.07 -28.36
C SER A 275 12.15 -0.29 -29.19
N SER A 276 11.09 0.47 -28.88
CA SER A 276 9.82 0.45 -29.64
C SER A 276 9.92 1.20 -30.98
N THR A 277 10.92 2.07 -31.15
CA THR A 277 11.15 2.82 -32.37
C THR A 277 11.69 1.95 -33.52
N ALA A 278 11.35 2.30 -34.77
CA ALA A 278 11.72 1.52 -35.96
C ALA A 278 13.23 1.48 -36.26
N ASP A 279 13.99 2.42 -35.74
CA ASP A 279 15.44 2.61 -35.93
C ASP A 279 16.29 1.86 -34.89
N TRP A 280 15.69 0.99 -34.07
CA TRP A 280 16.39 0.20 -33.04
C TRP A 280 17.67 -0.49 -33.56
N ARG A 281 17.67 -1.00 -34.81
CA ARG A 281 18.86 -1.61 -35.45
C ARG A 281 20.00 -0.60 -35.57
N ALA A 282 19.68 0.59 -36.08
CA ALA A 282 20.65 1.65 -36.27
C ALA A 282 21.21 2.13 -34.93
N LYS A 283 20.39 2.15 -33.86
CA LYS A 283 20.85 2.43 -32.49
C LYS A 283 21.84 1.38 -32.00
N VAL A 284 21.52 0.09 -32.14
CA VAL A 284 22.41 -1.00 -31.74
C VAL A 284 23.73 -0.93 -32.50
N GLU A 285 23.71 -0.78 -33.82
CA GLU A 285 24.93 -0.65 -34.64
C GLU A 285 25.79 0.55 -34.23
N TRP A 286 25.14 1.68 -33.95
CA TRP A 286 25.81 2.90 -33.54
C TRP A 286 26.47 2.80 -32.15
N LEU A 287 25.81 2.11 -31.20
CA LEU A 287 26.35 1.83 -29.87
C LEU A 287 27.49 0.80 -29.93
N GLU A 288 27.35 -0.25 -30.74
CA GLU A 288 28.42 -1.23 -30.97
C GLU A 288 29.70 -0.57 -31.50
N GLY A 289 29.57 0.37 -32.44
CA GLY A 289 30.69 1.15 -32.97
C GLY A 289 31.43 1.99 -31.91
N ARG A 290 30.87 2.15 -30.72
CA ARG A 290 31.45 2.84 -29.56
C ARG A 290 31.99 1.89 -28.48
N GLY A 291 32.04 0.60 -28.78
CA GLY A 291 32.57 -0.41 -27.86
C GLY A 291 31.60 -0.83 -26.76
N PHE A 292 30.28 -0.68 -26.97
CA PHE A 292 29.28 -1.25 -26.07
C PHE A 292 29.29 -2.79 -26.18
N PRO A 293 29.28 -3.52 -25.05
CA PRO A 293 29.46 -4.97 -25.05
C PRO A 293 28.21 -5.70 -25.54
N ARG A 294 28.40 -6.74 -26.37
CA ARG A 294 27.31 -7.62 -26.79
C ARG A 294 26.93 -8.56 -25.65
N THR A 295 25.78 -8.34 -25.03
CA THR A 295 25.32 -9.09 -23.86
C THR A 295 24.01 -9.81 -24.14
N ALA A 296 23.73 -10.84 -23.33
CA ALA A 296 22.44 -11.54 -23.38
C ALA A 296 21.26 -10.66 -22.95
N GLU A 297 21.53 -9.55 -22.26
CA GLU A 297 20.53 -8.58 -21.84
C GLU A 297 19.84 -7.91 -23.04
N ALA A 298 20.58 -7.67 -24.13
CA ALA A 298 20.00 -7.18 -25.38
C ALA A 298 19.06 -8.19 -26.04
N CYS A 299 19.43 -9.48 -26.03
CA CYS A 299 18.54 -10.55 -26.48
C CYS A 299 17.29 -10.66 -25.59
N ARG A 300 17.44 -10.50 -24.26
CA ARG A 300 16.32 -10.50 -23.30
C ARG A 300 15.34 -9.36 -23.60
N ALA A 301 15.84 -8.14 -23.79
CA ALA A 301 15.01 -6.98 -24.12
C ALA A 301 14.29 -7.14 -25.47
N ALA A 302 14.95 -7.74 -26.47
CA ALA A 302 14.35 -8.02 -27.78
C ALA A 302 13.18 -9.02 -27.71
N VAL A 303 13.23 -10.01 -26.80
CA VAL A 303 12.14 -10.98 -26.57
C VAL A 303 10.84 -10.30 -26.09
N GLY A 304 10.96 -9.15 -25.42
CA GLY A 304 9.80 -8.37 -24.96
C GLY A 304 9.02 -7.67 -26.08
N GLN A 305 9.54 -7.64 -27.31
CA GLN A 305 8.94 -6.87 -28.41
C GLN A 305 8.02 -7.73 -29.30
N PRO A 306 6.97 -7.15 -29.93
CA PRO A 306 6.07 -7.89 -30.82
C PRO A 306 6.77 -8.56 -32.01
N ASP A 307 7.87 -7.97 -32.50
CA ASP A 307 8.70 -8.46 -33.60
C ASP A 307 9.93 -9.25 -33.12
N TRP A 308 9.89 -9.80 -31.90
CA TRP A 308 11.03 -10.44 -31.22
C TRP A 308 11.84 -11.38 -32.10
N ARG A 309 11.20 -12.18 -32.97
CA ARG A 309 11.86 -13.20 -33.80
C ARG A 309 12.86 -12.58 -34.76
N GLY A 310 12.41 -11.57 -35.52
CA GLY A 310 13.27 -10.86 -36.46
C GLY A 310 14.37 -10.07 -35.76
N ARG A 311 14.13 -9.62 -34.52
CA ARG A 311 15.16 -8.96 -33.69
C ARG A 311 16.22 -9.94 -33.23
N LEU A 312 15.80 -11.10 -32.72
CA LEU A 312 16.67 -12.09 -32.13
C LEU A 312 17.54 -12.78 -33.18
N GLU A 313 16.97 -13.15 -34.34
CA GLU A 313 17.73 -13.71 -35.46
C GLU A 313 18.82 -12.72 -35.94
N TRP A 314 18.50 -11.43 -35.99
CA TRP A 314 19.46 -10.38 -36.36
C TRP A 314 20.56 -10.20 -35.31
N LEU A 315 20.23 -10.19 -34.01
CA LEU A 315 21.21 -10.10 -32.93
C LEU A 315 22.14 -11.33 -32.89
N GLN A 316 21.60 -12.53 -33.06
CA GLN A 316 22.41 -13.75 -33.10
C GLN A 316 23.42 -13.76 -34.24
N GLN A 317 23.04 -13.30 -35.44
CA GLN A 317 23.97 -13.17 -36.58
C GLN A 317 25.18 -12.28 -36.25
N ARG A 318 25.04 -11.38 -35.28
CA ARG A 318 26.10 -10.48 -34.82
C ARG A 318 26.86 -10.99 -33.60
N GLY A 319 26.58 -12.22 -33.16
CA GLY A 319 27.26 -12.88 -32.06
C GLY A 319 26.79 -12.48 -30.67
N TYR A 320 25.53 -12.02 -30.52
CA TYR A 320 24.97 -11.82 -29.19
C TYR A 320 24.66 -13.16 -28.52
N PRO A 321 25.08 -13.38 -27.27
CA PRO A 321 24.83 -14.63 -26.57
C PRO A 321 23.36 -14.77 -26.18
N LEU A 322 22.86 -16.01 -26.20
CA LEU A 322 21.57 -16.37 -25.64
C LEU A 322 21.76 -16.80 -24.18
N HIS A 323 20.73 -16.60 -23.35
CA HIS A 323 20.78 -16.94 -21.93
C HIS A 323 19.41 -17.43 -21.42
N ALA A 324 19.44 -18.25 -20.37
CA ALA A 324 18.26 -18.89 -19.78
C ALA A 324 17.15 -17.89 -19.37
N ASN A 325 17.53 -16.71 -18.86
CA ASN A 325 16.61 -15.61 -18.48
C ASN A 325 15.69 -15.12 -19.62
N MET A 326 16.02 -15.40 -20.88
CA MET A 326 15.13 -15.12 -22.01
C MET A 326 13.86 -15.98 -21.96
N ALA A 327 13.97 -17.23 -21.48
CA ALA A 327 12.81 -18.10 -21.27
C ALA A 327 11.86 -17.52 -20.23
N VAL A 328 12.39 -16.93 -19.14
CA VAL A 328 11.59 -16.24 -18.10
C VAL A 328 10.86 -15.04 -18.70
N THR A 329 11.53 -14.27 -19.56
CA THR A 329 10.93 -13.10 -20.21
C THR A 329 9.85 -13.51 -21.21
N ALA A 330 10.12 -14.50 -22.06
CA ALA A 330 9.12 -15.08 -22.97
C ALA A 330 7.91 -15.61 -22.21
N ALA A 331 8.14 -16.26 -21.06
CA ALA A 331 7.10 -16.79 -20.21
C ALA A 331 6.24 -15.71 -19.55
N GLY A 332 6.84 -14.61 -19.08
CA GLY A 332 6.09 -13.48 -18.53
C GLY A 332 5.27 -12.72 -19.57
N VAL A 333 5.79 -12.56 -20.79
CA VAL A 333 5.04 -11.92 -21.90
C VAL A 333 3.95 -12.85 -22.44
N GLY A 334 4.13 -14.16 -22.33
CA GLY A 334 3.16 -15.17 -22.79
C GLY A 334 3.40 -15.64 -24.23
N VAL A 335 4.61 -15.46 -24.76
CA VAL A 335 4.94 -15.81 -26.15
C VAL A 335 5.51 -17.22 -26.21
N VAL A 336 4.64 -18.20 -26.50
CA VAL A 336 5.00 -19.63 -26.57
C VAL A 336 6.09 -19.90 -27.59
N ASP A 337 5.97 -19.30 -28.78
CA ASP A 337 6.95 -19.48 -29.87
C ASP A 337 8.35 -18.99 -29.48
N ALA A 338 8.42 -17.89 -28.71
CA ALA A 338 9.69 -17.35 -28.22
C ALA A 338 10.33 -18.28 -27.19
N LEU A 339 9.51 -18.83 -26.29
CA LEU A 339 9.99 -19.81 -25.32
C LEU A 339 10.49 -21.08 -26.01
N GLN A 340 9.73 -21.63 -26.96
CA GLN A 340 10.14 -22.81 -27.70
C GLN A 340 11.45 -22.57 -28.46
N TYR A 341 11.56 -21.41 -29.12
CA TYR A 341 12.78 -21.01 -29.81
C TYR A 341 14.00 -20.97 -28.87
N VAL A 342 13.86 -20.39 -27.67
CA VAL A 342 14.95 -20.37 -26.68
C VAL A 342 15.31 -21.79 -26.22
N LEU A 343 14.31 -22.64 -25.96
CA LEU A 343 14.53 -24.03 -25.57
C LEU A 343 15.19 -24.86 -26.67
N ASP A 344 14.83 -24.63 -27.94
CA ASP A 344 15.41 -25.33 -29.09
C ASP A 344 16.80 -24.81 -29.47
N SER A 345 17.17 -23.61 -29.02
CA SER A 345 18.50 -23.03 -29.25
C SER A 345 19.64 -23.70 -28.46
N GLY A 346 19.33 -24.70 -27.63
CA GLY A 346 20.32 -25.44 -26.82
C GLY A 346 20.72 -24.75 -25.53
N VAL A 347 20.02 -23.67 -25.14
CA VAL A 347 20.20 -23.01 -23.84
C VAL A 347 19.63 -23.92 -22.75
N ALA A 348 20.52 -24.42 -21.89
CA ALA A 348 20.10 -25.21 -20.73
C ALA A 348 19.37 -24.30 -19.72
N LEU A 349 18.16 -24.71 -19.33
CA LEU A 349 17.48 -24.11 -18.18
C LEU A 349 17.85 -24.91 -16.94
N ASP A 350 18.48 -24.25 -15.97
CA ASP A 350 18.57 -24.79 -14.63
C ASP A 350 17.18 -24.82 -13.98
N GLU A 351 17.05 -25.64 -12.93
CA GLU A 351 15.79 -25.86 -12.22
C GLU A 351 15.19 -24.55 -11.68
N GLY A 352 16.04 -23.64 -11.17
CA GLY A 352 15.61 -22.34 -10.65
C GLY A 352 15.05 -21.44 -11.73
N THR A 353 15.75 -21.32 -12.88
CA THR A 353 15.27 -20.51 -14.00
C THR A 353 13.97 -21.05 -14.60
N ALA A 354 13.83 -22.38 -14.69
CA ALA A 354 12.59 -23.02 -15.12
C ALA A 354 11.43 -22.72 -14.15
N GLN A 355 11.68 -22.81 -12.84
CA GLN A 355 10.71 -22.46 -11.81
C GLN A 355 10.27 -20.99 -11.91
N TYR A 356 11.20 -20.05 -12.12
CA TYR A 356 10.86 -18.65 -12.35
C TYR A 356 10.01 -18.48 -13.61
N ALA A 357 10.39 -19.09 -14.73
CA ALA A 357 9.60 -19.01 -15.96
C ALA A 357 8.15 -19.51 -15.74
N ALA A 358 7.98 -20.61 -15.02
CA ALA A 358 6.66 -21.13 -14.67
C ALA A 358 5.87 -20.16 -13.77
N ILE A 359 6.50 -19.56 -12.76
CA ILE A 359 5.85 -18.57 -11.88
C ILE A 359 5.41 -17.34 -12.68
N TYR A 360 6.25 -16.78 -13.55
CA TYR A 360 5.91 -15.61 -14.36
C TYR A 360 4.79 -15.91 -15.37
N ALA A 361 4.82 -17.09 -16.01
CA ALA A 361 3.72 -17.54 -16.85
C ALA A 361 2.41 -17.68 -16.08
N ALA A 362 2.45 -18.25 -14.86
CA ALA A 362 1.27 -18.39 -14.01
C ALA A 362 0.71 -17.04 -13.54
N ARG A 363 1.56 -16.06 -13.20
CA ARG A 363 1.09 -14.70 -12.86
C ARG A 363 0.33 -14.04 -14.01
N GLY A 364 0.77 -14.28 -15.25
CA GLY A 364 0.13 -13.78 -16.47
C GLY A 364 -1.06 -14.61 -16.97
N GLY A 365 -1.31 -15.79 -16.39
CA GLY A 365 -2.37 -16.70 -16.86
C GLY A 365 -2.02 -17.42 -18.17
N HIS A 366 -0.74 -17.49 -18.53
CA HIS A 366 -0.24 -18.00 -19.81
C HIS A 366 -0.20 -19.54 -19.84
N LEU A 367 -1.38 -20.17 -19.87
CA LEU A 367 -1.53 -21.63 -19.84
C LEU A 367 -0.71 -22.36 -20.93
N ALA A 368 -0.71 -21.84 -22.16
CA ALA A 368 0.01 -22.47 -23.26
C ALA A 368 1.53 -22.48 -23.05
N VAL A 369 2.07 -21.50 -22.32
CA VAL A 369 3.49 -21.48 -21.95
C VAL A 369 3.78 -22.58 -20.92
N LEU A 370 2.95 -22.71 -19.89
CA LEU A 370 3.11 -23.75 -18.88
C LEU A 370 3.03 -25.16 -19.48
N GLN A 371 2.12 -25.37 -20.45
CA GLN A 371 2.04 -26.60 -21.22
C GLN A 371 3.32 -26.89 -21.99
N ALA A 372 3.94 -25.87 -22.60
CA ALA A 372 5.21 -26.02 -23.31
C ALA A 372 6.39 -26.34 -22.37
N LEU A 373 6.42 -25.78 -21.16
CA LEU A 373 7.42 -26.12 -20.13
C LEU A 373 7.24 -27.57 -19.65
N HIS A 374 6.01 -27.95 -19.32
CA HIS A 374 5.68 -29.29 -18.84
C HIS A 374 5.96 -30.37 -19.89
N ALA A 375 5.68 -30.09 -21.17
CA ALA A 375 6.00 -31.01 -22.27
C ALA A 375 7.50 -31.30 -22.41
N ARG A 376 8.37 -30.43 -21.89
CA ARG A 376 9.82 -30.64 -21.81
C ARG A 376 10.29 -31.22 -20.47
N GLY A 377 9.37 -31.63 -19.60
CA GLY A 377 9.68 -32.21 -18.28
C GLY A 377 10.25 -31.20 -17.28
N LEU A 378 10.00 -29.90 -17.48
CA LEU A 378 10.47 -28.85 -16.57
C LEU A 378 9.50 -28.67 -15.39
N PRO A 379 10.01 -28.28 -14.20
CA PRO A 379 9.20 -28.13 -12.99
C PRO A 379 8.20 -26.98 -13.13
N ILE A 380 6.93 -27.27 -12.85
CA ILE A 380 5.80 -26.33 -12.98
C ILE A 380 4.91 -26.27 -11.72
N GLU A 381 5.24 -27.04 -10.69
CA GLU A 381 4.45 -27.23 -9.47
C GLU A 381 4.34 -25.91 -8.69
N ALA A 382 5.44 -25.13 -8.66
CA ALA A 382 5.51 -23.83 -8.01
C ALA A 382 4.58 -22.77 -8.63
N ALA A 383 4.08 -23.01 -9.84
CA ALA A 383 3.21 -22.10 -10.57
C ALA A 383 1.79 -22.04 -9.98
N ALA A 384 1.35 -23.09 -9.27
CA ALA A 384 -0.03 -23.22 -8.79
C ALA A 384 -0.44 -22.10 -7.83
N ALA A 385 0.39 -21.80 -6.82
CA ALA A 385 0.10 -20.75 -5.85
C ALA A 385 0.13 -19.35 -6.50
N ALA A 386 1.00 -19.13 -7.49
CA ALA A 386 1.06 -17.88 -8.23
C ALA A 386 -0.20 -17.69 -9.10
N ALA A 387 -0.61 -18.73 -9.85
CA ALA A 387 -1.83 -18.72 -10.64
C ALA A 387 -3.06 -18.48 -9.77
N ALA A 388 -3.14 -19.14 -8.61
CA ALA A 388 -4.22 -18.97 -7.65
C ALA A 388 -4.30 -17.53 -7.13
N ARG A 389 -3.18 -16.95 -6.70
CA ARG A 389 -3.10 -15.56 -6.21
C ARG A 389 -3.55 -14.52 -7.24
N HIS A 390 -3.32 -14.79 -8.51
CA HIS A 390 -3.72 -13.89 -9.60
C HIS A 390 -5.07 -14.25 -10.25
N GLY A 391 -5.82 -15.21 -9.69
CA GLY A 391 -7.18 -15.51 -10.13
C GLY A 391 -7.29 -16.37 -11.40
N HIS A 392 -6.20 -17.00 -11.84
CA HIS A 392 -6.16 -17.80 -13.07
C HIS A 392 -6.64 -19.24 -12.87
N LEU A 393 -7.96 -19.42 -12.72
CA LEU A 393 -8.59 -20.72 -12.46
C LEU A 393 -8.26 -21.78 -13.52
N SER A 394 -8.22 -21.42 -14.80
CA SER A 394 -7.88 -22.33 -15.89
C SER A 394 -6.48 -22.94 -15.73
N VAL A 395 -5.52 -22.15 -15.25
CA VAL A 395 -4.15 -22.62 -15.00
C VAL A 395 -4.11 -23.56 -13.80
N VAL A 396 -4.76 -23.20 -12.68
CA VAL A 396 -4.82 -24.06 -11.49
C VAL A 396 -5.51 -25.40 -11.79
N ALA A 397 -6.61 -25.36 -12.55
CA ALA A 397 -7.32 -26.56 -12.97
C ALA A 397 -6.45 -27.48 -13.81
N TRP A 398 -5.77 -26.93 -14.81
CA TRP A 398 -4.87 -27.70 -15.65
C TRP A 398 -3.68 -28.28 -14.86
N LEU A 399 -3.08 -27.53 -13.93
CA LEU A 399 -1.98 -28.02 -13.10
C LEU A 399 -2.42 -29.22 -12.25
N ALA A 400 -3.59 -29.15 -11.62
CA ALA A 400 -4.14 -30.25 -10.83
C ALA A 400 -4.47 -31.50 -11.68
N GLU A 401 -4.83 -31.32 -12.95
CA GLU A 401 -5.05 -32.44 -13.89
C GLU A 401 -3.73 -33.04 -14.40
N ALA A 402 -2.72 -32.20 -14.69
CA ALA A 402 -1.46 -32.63 -15.28
C ALA A 402 -0.50 -33.29 -14.28
N LEU A 403 -0.44 -32.76 -13.05
CA LEU A 403 0.47 -33.23 -11.99
C LEU A 403 -0.22 -34.12 -10.96
N GLY A 404 -1.55 -34.10 -10.92
CA GLY A 404 -2.35 -34.76 -9.90
C GLY A 404 -2.79 -33.78 -8.79
N ALA A 405 -4.03 -33.98 -8.33
CA ALA A 405 -4.66 -33.09 -7.35
C ALA A 405 -3.92 -33.06 -6.01
N ASP A 406 -3.43 -34.22 -5.54
CA ASP A 406 -2.76 -34.32 -4.23
C ASP A 406 -1.40 -33.60 -4.18
N GLU A 407 -0.72 -33.45 -5.32
CA GLU A 407 0.56 -32.74 -5.40
C GLU A 407 0.38 -31.22 -5.48
N VAL A 408 -0.70 -30.75 -6.11
CA VAL A 408 -0.93 -29.33 -6.42
C VAL A 408 -1.83 -28.66 -5.39
N LEU A 409 -2.91 -29.34 -4.96
CA LEU A 409 -3.91 -28.78 -4.06
C LEU A 409 -3.39 -28.81 -2.63
N SER A 410 -3.13 -27.61 -2.09
CA SER A 410 -2.59 -27.44 -0.74
C SER A 410 -3.22 -26.23 -0.06
N ALA A 411 -3.11 -26.18 1.27
CA ALA A 411 -3.55 -25.02 2.06
C ALA A 411 -2.89 -23.71 1.60
N ARG A 412 -1.66 -23.79 1.07
CA ARG A 412 -0.97 -22.64 0.47
C ARG A 412 -1.65 -22.15 -0.81
N VAL A 413 -2.08 -23.07 -1.68
CA VAL A 413 -2.82 -22.72 -2.91
C VAL A 413 -4.20 -22.18 -2.58
N PHE A 414 -4.88 -22.74 -1.57
CA PHE A 414 -6.15 -22.22 -1.10
C PHE A 414 -6.01 -20.80 -0.52
N ALA A 415 -5.01 -20.56 0.33
CA ALA A 415 -4.74 -19.23 0.87
C ALA A 415 -4.37 -18.23 -0.23
N ALA A 416 -3.57 -18.64 -1.21
CA ALA A 416 -3.28 -17.82 -2.37
C ALA A 416 -4.55 -17.47 -3.16
N ALA A 417 -5.44 -18.44 -3.40
CA ALA A 417 -6.72 -18.20 -4.06
C ALA A 417 -7.61 -17.21 -3.29
N ALA A 418 -7.56 -17.23 -1.96
CA ALA A 418 -8.28 -16.26 -1.13
C ALA A 418 -7.79 -14.83 -1.41
N GLY A 419 -6.49 -14.63 -1.62
CA GLY A 419 -5.90 -13.35 -2.02
C GLY A 419 -6.29 -12.83 -3.41
N SER A 420 -6.98 -13.62 -4.25
CA SER A 420 -7.30 -13.24 -5.64
C SER A 420 -8.60 -12.47 -5.82
N GLY A 421 -9.51 -12.49 -4.84
CA GLY A 421 -10.88 -11.99 -5.02
C GLY A 421 -11.86 -13.00 -5.62
N SER A 422 -11.41 -14.17 -6.10
CA SER A 422 -12.26 -15.08 -6.89
C SER A 422 -13.01 -16.12 -6.04
N VAL A 423 -14.29 -15.85 -5.72
CA VAL A 423 -15.18 -16.82 -5.05
C VAL A 423 -15.34 -18.10 -5.88
N SER A 424 -15.41 -17.99 -7.21
CA SER A 424 -15.49 -19.15 -8.11
C SER A 424 -14.27 -20.07 -7.98
N MET A 425 -13.07 -19.52 -7.78
CA MET A 425 -11.87 -20.31 -7.55
C MET A 425 -11.91 -20.99 -6.18
N LEU A 426 -12.35 -20.28 -5.14
CA LEU A 426 -12.52 -20.87 -3.79
C LEU A 426 -13.51 -22.04 -3.81
N ALA A 427 -14.64 -21.87 -4.51
CA ALA A 427 -15.63 -22.92 -4.71
C ALA A 427 -15.03 -24.11 -5.46
N TRP A 428 -14.32 -23.86 -6.56
CA TRP A 428 -13.69 -24.92 -7.34
C TRP A 428 -12.65 -25.73 -6.53
N LEU A 429 -11.87 -25.07 -5.67
CA LEU A 429 -10.89 -25.71 -4.79
C LEU A 429 -11.57 -26.52 -3.68
N HIS A 430 -12.61 -25.95 -3.07
CA HIS A 430 -13.37 -26.61 -2.01
C HIS A 430 -14.11 -27.85 -2.52
N ASP A 431 -14.70 -27.79 -3.71
CA ASP A 431 -15.38 -28.94 -4.34
C ASP A 431 -14.43 -30.12 -4.60
N ARG A 432 -13.11 -29.87 -4.63
CA ARG A 432 -12.05 -30.89 -4.76
C ARG A 432 -11.42 -31.27 -3.42
N VAL A 433 -12.03 -30.87 -2.31
CA VAL A 433 -11.53 -31.17 -0.95
C VAL A 433 -10.11 -30.64 -0.75
N CYS A 434 -9.74 -29.54 -1.42
CA CYS A 434 -8.46 -28.88 -1.22
C CYS A 434 -8.37 -28.42 0.25
N PRO A 435 -7.30 -28.78 0.98
CA PRO A 435 -7.17 -28.37 2.37
C PRO A 435 -7.05 -26.85 2.47
N TRP A 436 -7.61 -26.27 3.52
CA TRP A 436 -7.44 -24.86 3.89
C TRP A 436 -6.95 -24.73 5.33
N ASP A 437 -6.39 -23.58 5.67
CA ASP A 437 -6.04 -23.23 7.05
C ASP A 437 -6.34 -21.75 7.30
N HIS A 438 -5.95 -21.27 8.48
CA HIS A 438 -6.28 -19.92 8.91
C HIS A 438 -5.71 -18.81 8.02
N ARG A 439 -4.70 -19.11 7.20
CA ARG A 439 -4.11 -18.18 6.24
C ARG A 439 -5.10 -17.82 5.14
N ALA A 440 -6.03 -18.72 4.79
CA ALA A 440 -7.05 -18.42 3.80
C ALA A 440 -7.99 -17.30 4.27
N PHE A 441 -8.39 -17.31 5.54
CA PHE A 441 -9.20 -16.24 6.11
C PHE A 441 -8.40 -14.95 6.30
N ALA A 442 -7.15 -15.05 6.78
CA ALA A 442 -6.27 -13.88 6.93
C ALA A 442 -6.02 -13.17 5.60
N GLU A 443 -5.71 -13.90 4.53
CA GLU A 443 -5.47 -13.32 3.21
C GLU A 443 -6.75 -12.71 2.60
N ALA A 444 -7.93 -13.31 2.82
CA ALA A 444 -9.21 -12.71 2.44
C ALA A 444 -9.51 -11.42 3.24
N ALA A 445 -9.12 -11.37 4.52
CA ALA A 445 -9.30 -10.19 5.36
C ALA A 445 -8.36 -9.05 4.94
N ASP A 446 -7.10 -9.36 4.65
CA ASP A 446 -6.10 -8.39 4.17
C ASP A 446 -6.52 -7.77 2.84
N THR A 447 -7.12 -8.57 1.95
CA THR A 447 -7.64 -8.10 0.67
C THR A 447 -8.97 -7.33 0.80
N GLY A 448 -9.72 -7.52 1.87
CA GLY A 448 -10.95 -6.77 2.19
C GLY A 448 -12.14 -7.11 1.30
N CYS A 449 -12.19 -8.31 0.71
CA CYS A 449 -13.34 -8.76 -0.07
C CYS A 449 -14.40 -9.39 0.84
N GLU A 450 -15.48 -8.64 1.10
CA GLU A 450 -16.60 -9.07 1.96
C GLU A 450 -17.23 -10.38 1.47
N GLU A 451 -17.43 -10.52 0.16
CA GLU A 451 -18.07 -11.70 -0.42
C GLU A 451 -17.24 -12.96 -0.17
N GLN A 452 -15.90 -12.87 -0.26
CA GLN A 452 -15.01 -13.99 0.06
C GLN A 452 -15.00 -14.29 1.56
N LEU A 453 -14.98 -13.28 2.42
CA LEU A 453 -15.02 -13.46 3.87
C LEU A 453 -16.30 -14.15 4.31
N GLU A 454 -17.45 -13.72 3.80
CA GLU A 454 -18.74 -14.37 4.04
C GLU A 454 -18.76 -15.80 3.52
N TRP A 455 -18.22 -16.03 2.31
CA TRP A 455 -18.15 -17.36 1.71
C TRP A 455 -17.30 -18.33 2.53
N LEU A 456 -16.15 -17.86 3.04
CA LEU A 456 -15.23 -18.62 3.89
C LEU A 456 -15.83 -18.87 5.28
N ALA A 457 -16.43 -17.84 5.89
CA ALA A 457 -17.08 -17.94 7.19
C ALA A 457 -18.27 -18.92 7.15
N ALA A 458 -19.09 -18.85 6.11
CA ALA A 458 -20.25 -19.73 5.93
C ALA A 458 -19.88 -21.22 5.81
N ARG A 459 -18.63 -21.53 5.43
CA ARG A 459 -18.13 -22.90 5.30
C ARG A 459 -17.17 -23.31 6.41
N GLY A 460 -17.06 -22.50 7.45
CA GLY A 460 -16.25 -22.81 8.63
C GLY A 460 -14.74 -22.75 8.38
N CYS A 461 -14.28 -21.90 7.46
CA CYS A 461 -12.85 -21.62 7.31
C CYS A 461 -12.31 -21.10 8.65
N PRO A 462 -11.21 -21.66 9.18
CA PRO A 462 -10.65 -21.20 10.44
C PRO A 462 -10.25 -19.73 10.33
N MET A 463 -10.84 -18.88 11.17
CA MET A 463 -10.42 -17.48 11.28
C MET A 463 -9.09 -17.48 12.03
N GLY A 464 -8.10 -16.74 11.52
CA GLY A 464 -6.76 -16.53 12.10
C GLY A 464 -6.76 -16.10 13.56
N VAL A 465 -6.98 -17.06 14.41
CA VAL A 465 -6.45 -17.24 15.74
C VAL A 465 -6.01 -18.71 15.68
N GLY A 466 -4.75 -19.01 16.03
CA GLY A 466 -4.17 -20.35 15.87
C GLY A 466 -5.03 -21.47 16.47
N PRO A 467 -4.65 -22.76 16.30
CA PRO A 467 -5.40 -23.88 16.88
C PRO A 467 -5.51 -23.71 18.40
N GLY A 468 -6.62 -23.11 18.85
CA GLY A 468 -6.68 -22.51 20.17
C GLY A 468 -7.73 -21.42 20.38
N CYS A 469 -8.48 -20.95 19.38
CA CYS A 469 -9.65 -20.13 19.67
C CYS A 469 -10.82 -20.97 20.17
N ALA A 470 -11.28 -20.63 21.37
CA ALA A 470 -12.40 -21.20 22.11
C ALA A 470 -13.61 -21.57 21.22
N THR A 471 -13.63 -22.83 20.81
CA THR A 471 -14.88 -23.55 20.57
C THR A 471 -15.08 -24.49 21.74
N GLU A 472 -16.31 -24.69 22.18
CA GLU A 472 -16.67 -25.67 23.23
C GLU A 472 -16.16 -27.11 22.94
N ASP A 473 -15.59 -27.35 21.75
CA ASP A 473 -15.14 -28.64 21.23
C ASP A 473 -13.61 -28.75 20.98
N TRP A 474 -12.77 -27.99 21.70
CA TRP A 474 -11.30 -28.06 21.54
C TRP A 474 -10.72 -29.44 21.90
N ARG A 475 -11.33 -30.15 22.87
CA ARG A 475 -10.91 -31.50 23.28
C ARG A 475 -11.06 -32.51 22.15
N ALA A 476 -12.20 -32.51 21.45
CA ALA A 476 -12.44 -33.42 20.33
C ALA A 476 -11.47 -33.16 19.17
N LYS A 477 -11.09 -31.91 18.93
CA LYS A 477 -10.07 -31.54 17.94
C LYS A 477 -8.70 -32.11 18.29
N VAL A 478 -8.28 -32.00 19.55
CA VAL A 478 -7.00 -32.56 20.01
C VAL A 478 -7.02 -34.10 19.93
N GLU A 479 -8.12 -34.74 20.35
CA GLU A 479 -8.29 -36.19 20.23
C GLU A 479 -8.27 -36.68 18.78
N TRP A 480 -8.88 -35.92 17.86
CA TRP A 480 -8.83 -36.21 16.43
C TRP A 480 -7.41 -36.13 15.88
N LEU A 481 -6.66 -35.07 16.22
CA LEU A 481 -5.26 -34.89 15.80
C LEU A 481 -4.34 -35.99 16.33
N GLU A 482 -4.53 -36.43 17.57
CA GLU A 482 -3.83 -37.60 18.12
C GLU A 482 -4.18 -38.89 17.34
N GLY A 483 -5.45 -39.05 16.95
CA GLY A 483 -5.89 -40.16 16.09
C GLY A 483 -5.27 -40.16 14.69
N GLN A 484 -4.81 -39.01 14.20
CA GLN A 484 -4.07 -38.86 12.94
C GLN A 484 -2.54 -39.01 13.12
N GLY A 485 -2.04 -39.31 14.33
CA GLY A 485 -0.62 -39.55 14.58
C GLY A 485 0.25 -38.29 14.73
N TYR A 486 -0.36 -37.12 14.98
CA TYR A 486 0.40 -35.90 15.26
C TYR A 486 1.20 -36.03 16.57
N ARG A 487 2.41 -35.46 16.58
CA ARG A 487 3.28 -35.46 17.77
C ARG A 487 2.73 -34.50 18.83
N ARG A 488 2.85 -34.90 20.10
CA ARG A 488 2.57 -34.04 21.25
C ARG A 488 3.70 -33.05 21.44
N THR A 489 3.46 -31.79 21.12
CA THR A 489 4.44 -30.70 21.22
C THR A 489 4.08 -29.74 22.35
N ALA A 490 5.05 -29.00 22.87
CA ALA A 490 4.84 -27.99 23.89
C ALA A 490 4.02 -26.78 23.39
N GLU A 491 3.95 -26.58 22.07
CA GLU A 491 3.14 -25.53 21.43
C GLU A 491 1.66 -25.60 21.85
N ALA A 492 1.10 -26.81 22.03
CA ALA A 492 -0.27 -26.97 22.50
C ALA A 492 -0.45 -26.46 23.95
N CYS A 493 0.56 -26.67 24.81
CA CYS A 493 0.58 -26.14 26.17
C CYS A 493 0.77 -24.62 26.17
N LEU A 494 1.58 -24.09 25.25
CA LEU A 494 1.83 -22.65 25.11
C LEU A 494 0.53 -21.90 24.79
N GLU A 495 -0.26 -22.42 23.85
CA GLU A 495 -1.55 -21.82 23.48
C GLU A 495 -2.62 -22.02 24.55
N ALA A 496 -2.57 -23.12 25.31
CA ALA A 496 -3.46 -23.35 26.45
C ALA A 496 -3.30 -22.29 27.55
N VAL A 497 -2.06 -21.88 27.83
CA VAL A 497 -1.73 -20.87 28.85
C VAL A 497 -2.30 -19.48 28.52
N LYS A 498 -2.59 -19.19 27.25
CA LYS A 498 -3.19 -17.92 26.80
C LYS A 498 -4.72 -17.87 26.95
N GLN A 499 -5.37 -18.98 27.28
CA GLN A 499 -6.84 -19.06 27.33
C GLN A 499 -7.41 -18.54 28.66
N PRO A 500 -8.67 -18.05 28.68
CA PRO A 500 -9.33 -17.60 29.92
C PRO A 500 -9.45 -18.71 30.99
N ASP A 501 -9.59 -19.97 30.57
CA ASP A 501 -9.67 -21.17 31.41
C ASP A 501 -8.41 -22.05 31.27
N TRP A 502 -7.24 -21.41 31.18
CA TRP A 502 -5.94 -22.05 30.98
C TRP A 502 -5.68 -23.23 31.92
N ARG A 503 -6.12 -23.18 33.19
CA ARG A 503 -5.92 -24.26 34.19
C ARG A 503 -6.49 -25.59 33.70
N GLY A 504 -7.76 -25.59 33.30
CA GLY A 504 -8.45 -26.80 32.87
C GLY A 504 -7.90 -27.36 31.55
N HIS A 505 -7.42 -26.48 30.68
CA HIS A 505 -6.76 -26.87 29.43
C HIS A 505 -5.39 -27.51 29.70
N LEU A 506 -4.57 -26.84 30.50
CA LEU A 506 -3.21 -27.28 30.80
C LEU A 506 -3.20 -28.58 31.59
N GLU A 507 -4.06 -28.72 32.61
CA GLU A 507 -4.21 -29.96 33.37
C GLU A 507 -4.60 -31.15 32.47
N TRP A 508 -5.51 -30.92 31.53
CA TRP A 508 -5.95 -31.96 30.60
C TRP A 508 -4.83 -32.37 29.62
N LEU A 509 -4.07 -31.41 29.10
CA LEU A 509 -2.92 -31.69 28.23
C LEU A 509 -1.78 -32.39 28.98
N GLN A 510 -1.48 -31.95 30.21
CA GLN A 510 -0.51 -32.56 31.12
C GLN A 510 -0.83 -34.04 31.39
N GLN A 511 -2.10 -34.37 31.69
CA GLN A 511 -2.54 -35.75 31.90
C GLN A 511 -2.31 -36.66 30.69
N ARG A 512 -2.23 -36.10 29.48
CA ARG A 512 -2.00 -36.82 28.22
C ARG A 512 -0.53 -36.83 27.79
N GLY A 513 0.37 -36.29 28.61
CA GLY A 513 1.81 -36.30 28.39
C GLY A 513 2.30 -35.27 27.38
N TYR A 514 1.60 -34.15 27.21
CA TYR A 514 2.15 -33.01 26.47
C TYR A 514 3.27 -32.34 27.30
N PRO A 515 4.45 -32.12 26.71
CA PRO A 515 5.59 -31.57 27.44
C PRO A 515 5.36 -30.10 27.79
N LEU A 516 5.91 -29.68 28.94
CA LEU A 516 6.14 -28.27 29.25
C LEU A 516 7.62 -27.98 29.02
N ASP A 517 7.91 -26.92 28.30
CA ASP A 517 9.26 -26.44 28.07
C ASP A 517 9.42 -24.99 28.51
N GLY A 518 10.60 -24.43 28.25
CA GLY A 518 10.92 -23.05 28.58
C GLY A 518 9.99 -22.03 27.95
N ASP A 519 9.49 -22.28 26.73
CA ASP A 519 8.65 -21.32 25.99
C ASP A 519 7.25 -21.22 26.59
N VAL A 520 6.71 -22.35 27.09
CA VAL A 520 5.45 -22.36 27.84
C VAL A 520 5.59 -21.55 29.13
N ALA A 521 6.73 -21.67 29.83
CA ALA A 521 6.99 -20.92 31.05
C ALA A 521 7.19 -19.41 30.81
N VAL A 522 7.85 -19.02 29.70
CA VAL A 522 7.94 -17.60 29.27
C VAL A 522 6.57 -17.03 28.98
N THR A 523 5.72 -17.79 28.28
CA THR A 523 4.34 -17.37 27.96
C THR A 523 3.49 -17.27 29.23
N ALA A 524 3.65 -18.21 30.18
CA ALA A 524 3.00 -18.13 31.48
C ALA A 524 3.44 -16.87 32.25
N ALA A 525 4.72 -16.50 32.16
CA ALA A 525 5.24 -15.29 32.77
C ALA A 525 4.65 -14.01 32.14
N GLU A 526 4.43 -14.00 30.83
CA GLU A 526 3.78 -12.89 30.09
C GLU A 526 2.31 -12.71 30.46
N VAL A 527 1.57 -13.79 30.75
CA VAL A 527 0.15 -13.75 31.13
C VAL A 527 -0.07 -13.67 32.65
N GLY A 528 1.00 -13.80 33.44
CA GLY A 528 0.97 -13.67 34.91
C GLY A 528 0.60 -14.93 35.66
N ILE A 529 0.85 -16.11 35.07
CA ILE A 529 0.51 -17.41 35.63
C ILE A 529 1.72 -18.00 36.38
N VAL A 530 1.61 -18.07 37.71
CA VAL A 530 2.68 -18.59 38.58
C VAL A 530 2.71 -20.12 38.62
N ASP A 531 1.54 -20.78 38.57
CA ASP A 531 1.41 -22.23 38.78
C ASP A 531 2.25 -23.07 37.78
N VAL A 532 2.47 -22.56 36.56
CA VAL A 532 3.33 -23.22 35.53
C VAL A 532 4.80 -23.19 35.91
N LEU A 533 5.25 -22.14 36.60
CA LEU A 533 6.62 -22.06 37.11
C LEU A 533 6.81 -23.03 38.27
N ASP A 534 5.77 -23.20 39.09
CA ASP A 534 5.76 -24.14 40.23
C ASP A 534 5.66 -25.61 39.81
N SER A 535 5.21 -25.90 38.57
CA SER A 535 5.08 -27.28 38.06
C SER A 535 6.41 -27.97 37.74
N GLY A 536 7.54 -27.34 38.05
CA GLY A 536 8.88 -27.95 37.95
C GLY A 536 9.51 -27.89 36.56
N VAL A 537 9.04 -27.00 35.68
CA VAL A 537 9.69 -26.74 34.37
C VAL A 537 11.16 -26.35 34.61
N ALA A 538 12.07 -27.05 33.93
CA ALA A 538 13.50 -26.75 33.97
C ALA A 538 13.75 -25.49 33.14
N LEU A 539 14.04 -24.39 33.82
CA LEU A 539 14.40 -23.12 33.18
C LEU A 539 15.91 -22.98 33.19
N GLY A 540 16.51 -22.80 32.01
CA GLY A 540 17.87 -22.28 31.91
C GLY A 540 17.92 -20.81 32.35
N GLU A 541 19.12 -20.31 32.65
CA GLU A 541 19.31 -18.91 33.06
C GLU A 541 18.78 -17.93 32.00
N ASP A 542 19.07 -18.18 30.71
CA ASP A 542 18.61 -17.33 29.59
C ASP A 542 17.08 -17.30 29.46
N THR A 543 16.42 -18.46 29.59
CA THR A 543 14.96 -18.56 29.52
C THR A 543 14.30 -17.88 30.71
N ALA A 544 14.88 -18.02 31.90
CA ALA A 544 14.38 -17.36 33.11
C ALA A 544 14.54 -15.84 33.04
N ALA A 545 15.67 -15.36 32.51
CA ALA A 545 15.91 -13.94 32.26
C ALA A 545 14.88 -13.37 31.27
N TYR A 546 14.56 -14.11 30.20
CA TYR A 546 13.54 -13.69 29.24
C TYR A 546 12.11 -13.75 29.81
N ALA A 547 11.80 -14.73 30.64
CA ALA A 547 10.54 -14.78 31.38
C ALA A 547 10.40 -13.59 32.35
N ALA A 548 11.49 -13.23 33.05
CA ALA A 548 11.54 -12.06 33.92
C ALA A 548 11.36 -10.75 33.12
N PHE A 549 11.98 -10.63 31.95
CA PHE A 549 11.78 -9.50 31.04
C PHE A 549 10.30 -9.32 30.68
N LYS A 550 9.61 -10.40 30.29
CA LYS A 550 8.18 -10.39 29.93
C LYS A 550 7.27 -10.07 31.11
N ALA A 551 7.49 -10.72 32.26
CA ALA A 551 6.73 -10.44 33.48
C ALA A 551 6.95 -8.99 33.96
N GLY A 552 8.15 -8.45 33.79
CA GLY A 552 8.47 -7.04 34.06
C GLY A 552 7.66 -6.08 33.17
N MET A 553 7.59 -6.33 31.87
CA MET A 553 6.80 -5.51 30.93
C MET A 553 5.32 -5.43 31.35
N GLU A 554 4.71 -6.57 31.65
CA GLU A 554 3.27 -6.66 31.95
C GLU A 554 2.93 -6.38 33.42
N GLY A 555 3.95 -6.20 34.28
CA GLY A 555 3.77 -5.84 35.69
C GLY A 555 3.42 -7.02 36.60
N HIS A 556 3.73 -8.26 36.21
CA HIS A 556 3.39 -9.47 36.94
C HIS A 556 4.36 -9.75 38.10
N LEU A 557 4.24 -8.99 39.18
CA LEU A 557 5.09 -9.07 40.37
C LEU A 557 5.17 -10.49 40.99
N ALA A 558 4.05 -11.21 41.05
CA ALA A 558 4.01 -12.56 41.65
C ALA A 558 4.90 -13.56 40.89
N VAL A 559 4.97 -13.43 39.56
CA VAL A 559 5.85 -14.26 38.71
C VAL A 559 7.32 -13.93 39.01
N LEU A 560 7.68 -12.65 39.10
CA LEU A 560 9.04 -12.23 39.41
C LEU A 560 9.49 -12.71 40.79
N GLN A 561 8.60 -12.66 41.78
CA GLN A 561 8.84 -13.20 43.12
C GLN A 561 9.07 -14.72 43.08
N ALA A 562 8.30 -15.46 42.29
CA ALA A 562 8.47 -16.90 42.12
C ALA A 562 9.81 -17.25 41.44
N LEU A 563 10.21 -16.51 40.40
CA LEU A 563 11.53 -16.68 39.75
C LEU A 563 12.68 -16.39 40.73
N HIS A 564 12.60 -15.28 41.47
CA HIS A 564 13.62 -14.91 42.45
C HIS A 564 13.73 -15.90 43.61
N ALA A 565 12.60 -16.44 44.10
CA ALA A 565 12.59 -17.48 45.12
C ALA A 565 13.31 -18.76 44.68
N ARG A 566 13.37 -19.03 43.37
CA ARG A 566 14.11 -20.15 42.77
C ARG A 566 15.60 -19.82 42.51
N GLY A 567 16.06 -18.64 42.87
CA GLY A 567 17.42 -18.18 42.61
C GLY A 567 17.70 -17.87 41.13
N LEU A 568 16.64 -17.68 40.32
CA LEU A 568 16.76 -17.34 38.91
C LEU A 568 16.92 -15.82 38.72
N PRO A 569 17.59 -15.38 37.63
CA PRO A 569 17.84 -13.96 37.38
C PRO A 569 16.54 -13.19 37.16
N VAL A 570 16.42 -12.03 37.80
CA VAL A 570 15.26 -11.12 37.70
C VAL A 570 15.66 -9.67 37.39
N GLU A 571 16.96 -9.40 37.27
CA GLU A 571 17.54 -8.10 36.95
C GLU A 571 17.01 -7.56 35.61
N GLU A 572 16.84 -8.44 34.62
CA GLU A 572 16.35 -8.11 33.27
C GLU A 572 14.90 -7.60 33.25
N ALA A 573 14.15 -7.74 34.36
CA ALA A 573 12.82 -7.16 34.49
C ALA A 573 12.84 -5.64 34.71
N ALA A 574 13.98 -5.05 35.08
CA ALA A 574 14.06 -3.66 35.53
C ALA A 574 13.74 -2.63 34.41
N ALA A 575 14.49 -2.68 33.31
CA ALA A 575 14.27 -1.79 32.17
C ALA A 575 12.86 -1.88 31.54
N PRO A 576 12.31 -3.08 31.25
CA PRO A 576 10.97 -3.18 30.68
C PRO A 576 9.85 -2.69 31.62
N ALA A 577 9.94 -3.01 32.92
CA ALA A 577 8.97 -2.52 33.90
C ALA A 577 9.02 -0.99 34.04
N ALA A 578 10.21 -0.39 33.97
CA ALA A 578 10.37 1.06 33.95
C ALA A 578 9.70 1.69 32.72
N ARG A 579 9.91 1.15 31.51
CA ARG A 579 9.28 1.65 30.27
C ARG A 579 7.76 1.59 30.29
N ARG A 580 7.17 0.67 31.06
CA ARG A 580 5.72 0.50 31.20
C ARG A 580 5.14 1.17 32.44
N GLY A 581 5.96 1.85 33.24
CA GLY A 581 5.49 2.59 34.42
C GLY A 581 5.11 1.69 35.60
N GLN A 582 5.63 0.45 35.67
CA GLN A 582 5.24 -0.56 36.65
C GLN A 582 5.90 -0.32 38.02
N LEU A 583 5.45 0.72 38.73
CA LEU A 583 5.99 1.15 40.02
C LEU A 583 6.08 0.03 41.08
N PRO A 584 5.08 -0.87 41.25
CA PRO A 584 5.18 -1.95 42.24
C PRO A 584 6.33 -2.94 41.96
N VAL A 585 6.58 -3.24 40.69
CA VAL A 585 7.69 -4.10 40.27
C VAL A 585 9.03 -3.39 40.51
N MET A 586 9.12 -2.10 40.21
CA MET A 586 10.32 -1.29 40.46
C MET A 586 10.66 -1.18 41.95
N ALA A 587 9.66 -0.97 42.78
CA ALA A 587 9.83 -0.92 44.22
C ALA A 587 10.37 -2.23 44.77
N TRP A 588 9.78 -3.35 44.34
CA TRP A 588 10.22 -4.67 44.76
C TRP A 588 11.64 -5.01 44.26
N LEU A 589 11.97 -4.72 42.99
CA LEU A 589 13.31 -4.99 42.45
C LEU A 589 14.39 -4.19 43.19
N ALA A 590 14.14 -2.93 43.54
CA ALA A 590 15.07 -2.12 44.31
C ALA A 590 15.30 -2.65 45.74
N GLU A 591 14.29 -3.28 46.34
CA GLU A 591 14.41 -3.96 47.64
C GLU A 591 15.14 -5.29 47.51
N ALA A 592 14.78 -6.12 46.53
CA ALA A 592 15.31 -7.48 46.37
C ALA A 592 16.76 -7.52 45.88
N LEU A 593 17.13 -6.65 44.93
CA LEU A 593 18.46 -6.61 44.31
C LEU A 593 19.38 -5.54 44.92
N GLY A 594 18.81 -4.62 45.69
CA GLY A 594 19.49 -3.46 46.25
C GLY A 594 19.43 -2.24 45.33
N ALA A 595 19.09 -1.08 45.91
CA ALA A 595 18.86 0.17 45.18
C ALA A 595 20.04 0.60 44.29
N SER A 596 21.29 0.38 44.71
CA SER A 596 22.47 0.78 43.94
C SER A 596 22.66 -0.01 42.63
N LYS A 597 22.10 -1.21 42.51
CA LYS A 597 22.18 -2.02 41.28
C LYS A 597 21.09 -1.64 40.27
N VAL A 598 19.96 -1.15 40.75
CA VAL A 598 18.77 -0.88 39.94
C VAL A 598 18.75 0.60 39.50
N LEU A 599 19.04 1.53 40.41
CA LEU A 599 18.95 2.98 40.19
C LEU A 599 20.10 3.50 39.33
N THR A 600 19.97 3.36 38.02
CA THR A 600 20.93 3.84 37.02
C THR A 600 20.32 4.93 36.14
N THR A 601 21.17 5.75 35.51
CA THR A 601 20.74 6.77 34.55
C THR A 601 19.92 6.17 33.41
N GLN A 602 20.32 4.99 32.91
CA GLN A 602 19.59 4.26 31.88
C GLN A 602 18.20 3.83 32.33
N LEU A 603 18.04 3.44 33.60
CA LEU A 603 16.72 3.09 34.15
C LEU A 603 15.82 4.32 34.23
N PHE A 604 16.36 5.48 34.63
CA PHE A 604 15.61 6.73 34.65
C PHE A 604 15.15 7.13 33.23
N ALA A 605 16.05 7.03 32.25
CA ALA A 605 15.73 7.30 30.86
C ALA A 605 14.68 6.31 30.31
N ALA A 606 14.73 5.05 30.72
CA ALA A 606 13.70 4.06 30.38
C ALA A 606 12.35 4.40 31.05
N ALA A 607 12.34 4.83 32.31
CA ALA A 607 11.14 5.26 33.01
C ALA A 607 10.49 6.48 32.35
N ALA A 608 11.29 7.37 31.75
CA ALA A 608 10.77 8.51 31.00
C ALA A 608 9.88 8.07 29.82
N GLN A 609 10.13 6.90 29.22
CA GLN A 609 9.30 6.37 28.13
C GLN A 609 7.89 5.93 28.57
N SER A 610 7.63 5.81 29.88
CA SER A 610 6.32 5.36 30.38
C SER A 610 5.25 6.45 30.45
N GLY A 611 5.65 7.73 30.42
CA GLY A 611 4.77 8.85 30.74
C GLY A 611 4.35 8.96 32.23
N SER A 612 4.82 8.07 33.12
CA SER A 612 4.42 8.02 34.53
C SER A 612 5.24 8.98 35.40
N VAL A 613 4.67 10.14 35.73
CA VAL A 613 5.28 11.12 36.65
C VAL A 613 5.49 10.53 38.05
N GLU A 614 4.60 9.64 38.50
CA GLU A 614 4.72 8.95 39.79
C GLU A 614 5.98 8.09 39.86
N LEU A 615 6.31 7.35 38.79
CA LEU A 615 7.53 6.55 38.74
C LEU A 615 8.78 7.43 38.69
N LEU A 616 8.77 8.53 37.93
CA LEU A 616 9.90 9.46 37.89
C LEU A 616 10.14 10.13 39.25
N ALA A 617 9.08 10.54 39.94
CA ALA A 617 9.17 11.09 41.28
C ALA A 617 9.76 10.07 42.26
N TRP A 618 9.30 8.82 42.19
CA TRP A 618 9.81 7.75 43.03
C TRP A 618 11.31 7.45 42.81
N LEU A 619 11.78 7.49 41.57
CA LEU A 619 13.19 7.33 41.22
C LEU A 619 14.03 8.53 41.69
N HIS A 620 13.53 9.75 41.49
CA HIS A 620 14.20 10.98 41.88
C HIS A 620 14.36 11.09 43.40
N ASP A 621 13.31 10.76 44.17
CA ASP A 621 13.34 10.79 45.64
C ASP A 621 14.36 9.81 46.23
N ARG A 622 14.79 8.80 45.45
CA ARG A 622 15.83 7.83 45.82
C ARG A 622 17.22 8.20 45.31
N GLY A 623 17.38 9.38 44.72
CA GLY A 623 18.65 9.87 44.20
C GLY A 623 19.14 9.13 42.96
N CYS A 624 18.22 8.58 42.15
CA CYS A 624 18.59 7.99 40.87
C CYS A 624 19.14 9.09 39.94
N PRO A 625 20.34 8.94 39.36
CA PRO A 625 20.92 9.95 38.49
C PRO A 625 20.13 10.08 37.18
N TRP A 626 20.12 11.29 36.61
CA TRP A 626 19.59 11.58 35.28
C TRP A 626 20.60 12.34 34.43
N ASP A 627 20.45 12.27 33.12
CA ASP A 627 21.16 13.07 32.12
C ASP A 627 20.18 13.56 31.05
N GLU A 628 20.70 14.15 29.96
CA GLU A 628 19.88 14.69 28.87
C GLU A 628 18.97 13.63 28.19
N SER A 629 19.37 12.35 28.19
CA SER A 629 18.59 11.27 27.58
C SER A 629 17.23 11.05 28.24
N VAL A 630 17.08 11.45 29.51
CA VAL A 630 15.80 11.41 30.24
C VAL A 630 14.80 12.38 29.63
N PHE A 631 15.24 13.58 29.28
CA PHE A 631 14.40 14.62 28.69
C PHE A 631 14.08 14.31 27.23
N GLU A 632 15.05 13.77 26.49
CA GLU A 632 14.89 13.30 25.11
C GLU A 632 13.83 12.20 25.00
N ASN A 633 13.89 11.19 25.87
CA ASN A 633 12.92 10.09 25.89
C ASN A 633 11.53 10.57 26.31
N ALA A 634 11.43 11.51 27.26
CA ALA A 634 10.15 12.10 27.63
C ALA A 634 9.50 12.88 26.46
N ALA A 635 10.31 13.52 25.61
CA ALA A 635 9.80 14.21 24.42
C ALA A 635 9.24 13.25 23.36
N ASP A 636 9.70 11.99 23.35
CA ASP A 636 9.21 10.95 22.45
C ASP A 636 7.85 10.36 22.88
N THR A 637 7.45 10.47 24.15
CA THR A 637 6.23 9.80 24.67
C THR A 637 4.94 10.56 24.41
N GLY A 638 5.01 11.89 24.21
CA GLY A 638 3.80 12.70 24.05
C GLY A 638 3.22 13.30 25.34
N CYS A 639 3.92 13.26 26.49
CA CYS A 639 3.38 13.73 27.77
C CYS A 639 3.90 15.13 28.20
N GLU A 640 3.09 16.19 28.07
CA GLU A 640 3.46 17.55 28.50
C GLU A 640 3.77 17.65 30.00
N GLU A 641 2.94 17.02 30.85
CA GLU A 641 3.08 17.03 32.32
C GLU A 641 4.43 16.47 32.77
N GLN A 642 4.92 15.44 32.07
CA GLN A 642 6.21 14.82 32.35
C GLN A 642 7.38 15.75 32.01
N LEU A 643 7.30 16.47 30.88
CA LEU A 643 8.32 17.44 30.47
C LEU A 643 8.37 18.65 31.39
N GLU A 644 7.21 19.17 31.80
CA GLU A 644 7.10 20.27 32.77
C GLU A 644 7.73 19.84 34.11
N TRP A 645 7.38 18.64 34.61
CA TRP A 645 7.92 18.11 35.85
C TRP A 645 9.44 17.95 35.84
N LEU A 646 10.01 17.49 34.72
CA LEU A 646 11.46 17.34 34.53
C LEU A 646 12.16 18.70 34.44
N ALA A 647 11.57 19.66 33.71
CA ALA A 647 12.12 21.00 33.54
C ALA A 647 12.16 21.77 34.88
N GLU A 648 11.11 21.68 35.68
CA GLU A 648 11.03 22.31 37.01
C GLU A 648 12.13 21.83 37.97
N ARG A 649 12.61 20.60 37.81
CA ARG A 649 13.64 19.99 38.67
C ARG A 649 15.05 20.11 38.10
N GLY A 650 15.20 20.82 36.97
CA GLY A 650 16.49 21.06 36.35
C GLY A 650 17.07 19.83 35.66
N CYS A 651 16.23 18.96 35.08
CA CYS A 651 16.70 17.92 34.18
C CYS A 651 17.42 18.58 32.98
N PRO A 652 18.63 18.13 32.59
CA PRO A 652 19.30 18.64 31.40
C PRO A 652 18.44 18.43 30.17
N MET A 653 18.25 19.47 29.34
CA MET A 653 17.45 19.41 28.10
C MET A 653 18.30 19.09 26.85
N GLY A 654 19.62 18.99 27.01
CA GLY A 654 20.58 18.84 25.93
C GLY A 654 20.77 20.11 25.10
N GLU A 655 21.99 20.34 24.62
CA GLU A 655 22.29 21.53 23.79
C GLU A 655 22.04 21.29 22.30
N GLY A 656 21.86 20.03 21.88
CA GLY A 656 21.81 19.63 20.47
C GLY A 656 20.43 19.62 19.81
N GLY A 657 19.37 20.05 20.50
CA GLY A 657 18.00 20.04 19.95
C GLY A 657 17.37 18.65 19.77
N GLU A 658 17.94 17.62 20.40
CA GLU A 658 17.44 16.23 20.30
C GLU A 658 15.98 16.06 20.77
N PRO A 659 15.50 16.73 21.84
CA PRO A 659 14.08 16.67 22.21
C PRO A 659 13.13 17.13 21.09
N TYR A 660 13.54 18.11 20.28
CA TYR A 660 12.76 18.55 19.11
C TYR A 660 12.76 17.51 18.00
N ALA A 661 13.88 16.82 17.76
CA ALA A 661 13.92 15.70 16.83
C ALA A 661 12.96 14.58 17.27
N CYS A 662 12.97 14.23 18.57
CA CYS A 662 12.05 13.25 19.15
C CYS A 662 10.58 13.62 18.93
N ALA A 663 10.20 14.83 19.33
CA ALA A 663 8.81 15.31 19.17
C ALA A 663 8.40 15.46 17.70
N ALA A 664 9.33 15.80 16.81
CA ALA A 664 9.06 15.89 15.37
C ALA A 664 8.84 14.50 14.73
N ARG A 665 9.54 13.45 15.21
CA ARG A 665 9.32 12.07 14.75
C ARG A 665 7.91 11.56 15.05
N THR A 666 7.33 11.94 16.18
CA THR A 666 5.99 11.53 16.58
C THR A 666 4.88 12.39 15.97
N GLY A 667 5.21 13.58 15.47
CA GLY A 667 4.26 14.51 14.86
C GLY A 667 3.36 15.23 15.85
N GLU A 668 3.68 15.16 17.15
CA GLU A 668 2.88 15.73 18.23
C GLU A 668 3.20 17.22 18.43
N LEU A 669 2.43 18.08 17.76
CA LEU A 669 2.60 19.55 17.81
C LEU A 669 2.47 20.14 19.22
N ALA A 670 1.74 19.45 20.11
CA ALA A 670 1.58 19.84 21.51
C ALA A 670 2.92 19.82 22.25
N ILE A 671 3.72 18.78 22.02
CA ILE A 671 5.05 18.63 22.61
C ILE A 671 6.04 19.61 22.00
N LEU A 672 6.02 19.80 20.67
CA LEU A 672 6.87 20.80 20.02
C LEU A 672 6.63 22.22 20.58
N ARG A 673 5.37 22.58 20.85
CA ARG A 673 5.00 23.83 21.53
C ARG A 673 5.38 23.84 23.01
N CYS A 674 5.28 22.70 23.69
CA CYS A 674 5.70 22.55 25.09
C CYS A 674 7.22 22.76 25.24
N LEU A 675 8.03 22.12 24.39
CA LEU A 675 9.48 22.32 24.34
C LEU A 675 9.86 23.78 24.10
N GLN A 676 9.13 24.48 23.23
CA GLN A 676 9.31 25.92 23.01
C GLN A 676 8.96 26.73 24.27
N ARG A 677 7.86 26.41 24.95
CA ARG A 677 7.41 27.09 26.19
C ARG A 677 8.42 26.91 27.33
N LEU A 678 9.04 25.72 27.41
CA LEU A 678 10.04 25.36 28.41
C LEU A 678 11.43 25.94 28.12
N GLY A 679 11.63 26.59 26.96
CA GLY A 679 12.91 27.16 26.58
C GLY A 679 13.97 26.12 26.20
N CYS A 680 13.55 24.94 25.72
CA CYS A 680 14.47 23.89 25.27
C CYS A 680 15.37 24.41 24.13
N PRO A 681 16.70 24.19 24.17
CA PRO A 681 17.61 24.61 23.10
C PRO A 681 17.33 23.84 21.81
N LEU A 682 17.39 24.50 20.65
CA LEU A 682 17.44 23.82 19.33
C LEU A 682 18.87 23.49 18.89
N GLY A 683 19.87 24.00 19.60
CA GLY A 683 21.28 23.92 19.23
C GLY A 683 21.70 24.91 18.15
N PRO A 684 23.02 25.02 17.90
CA PRO A 684 23.62 26.00 17.00
C PRO A 684 23.35 25.73 15.51
N GLU A 685 22.87 24.53 15.17
CA GLU A 685 22.58 24.10 13.80
C GLU A 685 21.13 23.59 13.70
N SER A 686 20.19 24.49 13.46
CA SER A 686 18.77 24.15 13.25
C SER A 686 18.55 23.09 12.14
N GLY A 687 19.44 23.06 11.13
CA GLY A 687 19.45 22.03 10.08
C GLY A 687 19.87 20.64 10.56
N GLY A 688 20.68 20.53 11.62
CA GLY A 688 21.14 19.24 12.14
C GLY A 688 20.05 18.43 12.86
N VAL A 689 19.05 19.12 13.44
CA VAL A 689 17.84 18.49 13.99
C VAL A 689 16.98 17.89 12.87
N PHE A 690 16.86 18.61 11.75
CA PHE A 690 16.11 18.19 10.57
C PHE A 690 16.70 16.90 9.95
N VAL A 691 18.01 16.88 9.72
CA VAL A 691 18.71 15.72 9.12
C VAL A 691 18.60 14.47 10.01
N ARG A 692 18.84 14.60 11.33
CA ARG A 692 18.73 13.47 12.28
C ARG A 692 17.32 12.91 12.40
N THR A 693 16.31 13.76 12.28
CA THR A 693 14.89 13.37 12.28
C THR A 693 14.56 12.47 11.07
N ILE A 694 15.25 12.66 9.94
CA ILE A 694 15.08 11.87 8.71
C ILE A 694 15.86 10.54 8.80
N ASP A 695 17.11 10.57 9.28
CA ASP A 695 17.99 9.38 9.27
C ASP A 695 17.57 8.27 10.26
N SER A 696 16.89 8.62 11.35
CA SER A 696 16.61 7.69 12.47
C SER A 696 15.43 6.73 12.26
N ARG A 697 14.66 6.82 11.16
CA ARG A 697 13.49 5.96 10.90
C ARG A 697 13.45 5.32 9.50
N TRP A 698 14.56 5.32 8.77
CA TRP A 698 14.64 4.60 7.49
C TRP A 698 14.80 3.08 7.72
N PRO A 699 13.92 2.21 7.18
CA PRO A 699 12.81 2.46 6.26
C PRO A 699 11.41 2.46 6.92
N LEU A 700 10.61 3.50 6.66
CA LEU A 700 9.20 3.57 7.05
C LEU A 700 8.36 2.62 6.16
N HIS A 701 7.68 1.63 6.75
CA HIS A 701 6.85 0.66 6.02
C HIS A 701 5.34 0.99 6.02
N ASN A 702 4.92 2.13 6.59
CA ASN A 702 3.51 2.48 6.73
C ASN A 702 3.23 3.98 6.54
N SER A 703 2.17 4.34 5.81
CA SER A 703 1.85 5.72 5.39
C SER A 703 1.48 6.66 6.55
N CYS A 704 0.98 6.11 7.67
CA CYS A 704 0.60 6.89 8.85
C CYS A 704 1.81 7.48 9.59
N ASP A 705 2.94 6.77 9.63
CA ASP A 705 4.16 7.25 10.28
C ASP A 705 4.84 8.36 9.48
N THR A 706 4.77 8.28 8.15
CA THR A 706 5.25 9.34 7.23
C THR A 706 4.48 10.64 7.41
N LEU A 707 3.15 10.58 7.59
CA LEU A 707 2.31 11.77 7.80
C LEU A 707 2.61 12.48 9.14
N ARG A 708 2.90 11.70 10.20
CA ARG A 708 3.28 12.26 11.52
C ARG A 708 4.63 12.96 11.46
N LEU A 709 5.62 12.30 10.87
CA LEU A 709 6.95 12.85 10.63
C LEU A 709 6.87 14.14 9.79
N GLN A 710 6.09 14.15 8.71
CA GLN A 710 5.91 15.33 7.85
C GLN A 710 5.30 16.51 8.60
N ARG A 711 4.32 16.29 9.49
CA ARG A 711 3.74 17.36 10.32
C ARG A 711 4.75 17.95 11.30
N GLY A 712 5.57 17.11 11.93
CA GLY A 712 6.63 17.56 12.84
C GLY A 712 7.72 18.35 12.11
N LEU A 713 8.16 17.86 10.95
CA LEU A 713 9.15 18.52 10.09
C LEU A 713 8.64 19.86 9.54
N LEU A 714 7.38 19.93 9.09
CA LEU A 714 6.76 21.18 8.65
C LEU A 714 6.71 22.21 9.78
N TRP A 715 6.35 21.79 11.00
CA TRP A 715 6.36 22.70 12.14
C TRP A 715 7.75 23.26 12.46
N LEU A 716 8.81 22.43 12.32
CA LEU A 716 10.19 22.89 12.47
C LEU A 716 10.63 23.86 11.36
N LEU A 717 10.10 23.72 10.14
CA LEU A 717 10.42 24.55 8.97
C LEU A 717 9.61 25.87 8.90
N GLU A 718 8.33 25.85 9.26
CA GLU A 718 7.41 27.00 9.14
C GLU A 718 7.52 27.99 10.31
N ARG A 719 8.59 27.92 11.10
CA ARG A 719 8.75 28.82 12.24
C ARG A 719 8.87 30.25 11.73
N PRO A 720 8.06 31.20 12.23
CA PRO A 720 8.33 32.61 12.01
C PRO A 720 9.64 32.95 12.71
N ASP A 721 10.69 33.13 11.92
CA ASP A 721 11.97 33.65 12.39
C ASP A 721 11.74 35.02 13.04
N GLY A 722 11.95 35.07 14.36
CA GLY A 722 12.05 36.31 15.13
C GLY A 722 10.75 36.77 15.77
N GLU A 723 10.52 36.38 17.02
CA GLU A 723 10.18 37.31 18.10
C GLU A 723 10.32 36.63 19.48
N ASN A 724 11.20 37.19 20.30
CA ASN A 724 11.37 37.03 21.75
C ASN A 724 11.58 35.61 22.33
N VAL A 725 12.85 35.30 22.57
CA VAL A 725 13.29 34.49 23.72
C VAL A 725 12.74 35.14 25.01
N PRO A 726 11.88 34.48 25.81
CA PRO A 726 11.74 34.84 27.21
C PRO A 726 13.06 34.47 27.88
N THR A 727 13.71 35.45 28.51
CA THR A 727 14.94 35.26 29.27
C THR A 727 14.83 34.10 30.28
N PRO A 728 15.92 33.36 30.55
CA PRO A 728 15.91 32.28 31.52
C PRO A 728 15.48 32.80 32.89
N LEU A 729 14.76 31.97 33.63
CA LEU A 729 14.44 32.18 35.04
C LEU A 729 15.73 32.52 35.81
N ASP A 730 15.91 33.80 36.14
CA ASP A 730 16.95 34.28 37.03
C ASP A 730 16.76 33.65 38.41
N ALA A 731 17.59 32.66 38.71
CA ALA A 731 17.81 32.17 40.06
C ALA A 731 18.76 33.13 40.79
N ALA A 732 18.21 34.14 41.49
CA ALA A 732 18.76 34.68 42.76
C ALA A 732 17.95 35.90 43.25
N GLY A 733 17.03 35.66 44.19
CA GLY A 733 16.24 36.71 44.81
C GLY A 733 15.49 36.24 46.05
N CYS A 734 16.20 35.69 47.03
CA CYS A 734 15.69 35.52 48.38
C CYS A 734 15.34 36.90 48.95
N GLY A 735 14.09 37.14 49.37
CA GLY A 735 13.75 38.37 50.12
C GLY A 735 12.32 38.87 50.02
N SER A 736 11.45 38.30 50.86
CA SER A 736 10.41 39.01 51.62
C SER A 736 9.71 40.23 50.97
N ARG A 737 8.45 40.06 50.55
CA ARG A 737 7.40 41.04 50.84
C ARG A 737 6.15 40.35 51.37
N LEU A 738 6.13 40.25 52.70
CA LEU A 738 4.91 40.32 53.47
C LEU A 738 4.15 41.60 53.06
N ARG A 739 2.93 41.44 52.55
CA ARG A 739 1.84 42.39 52.78
C ARG A 739 0.64 41.60 53.27
N GLU A 740 0.57 41.57 54.59
CA GLU A 740 -0.61 41.60 55.47
C GLU A 740 -1.98 41.23 54.86
N PRO A 741 -2.69 40.26 55.47
CA PRO A 741 -4.14 40.21 55.43
C PRO A 741 -4.72 40.87 56.70
N ALA A 742 -5.55 41.88 56.51
CA ALA A 742 -6.52 42.36 57.50
C ALA A 742 -7.78 42.74 56.70
N ALA A 743 -9.00 42.29 56.97
CA ALA A 743 -9.62 41.49 58.02
C ALA A 743 -10.88 40.83 57.38
N GLY A 744 -11.48 39.76 57.87
CA GLY A 744 -11.29 39.09 59.15
C GLY A 744 -12.16 37.83 59.25
N ALA A 745 -12.02 37.18 60.41
CA ALA A 745 -12.89 36.17 61.02
C ALA A 745 -13.15 34.89 60.18
N GLY A 746 -12.78 33.69 60.60
CA GLY A 746 -12.33 33.21 61.89
C GLY A 746 -12.60 31.70 61.95
N CYS A 747 -11.65 30.97 62.52
CA CYS A 747 -11.78 29.67 63.18
C CYS A 747 -12.62 28.53 62.53
N GLY A 748 -11.96 27.38 62.33
CA GLY A 748 -12.62 26.11 62.64
C GLY A 748 -12.18 24.87 61.85
N SER A 749 -10.94 24.44 62.06
CA SER A 749 -10.56 23.05 62.39
C SER A 749 -11.34 21.84 61.82
N ARG A 750 -10.54 20.87 61.33
CA ARG A 750 -10.65 19.39 61.44
C ARG A 750 -10.90 18.63 60.14
N LEU A 751 -9.79 18.07 59.63
CA LEU A 751 -9.54 16.64 59.48
C LEU A 751 -10.77 15.71 59.61
N ARG A 752 -11.12 15.01 58.53
CA ARG A 752 -11.05 13.54 58.40
C ARG A 752 -11.67 13.10 57.08
N GLU A 753 -10.81 12.58 56.20
CA GLU A 753 -10.83 11.24 55.59
C GLU A 753 -12.14 10.58 55.06
N PRO A 754 -11.99 9.62 54.12
CA PRO A 754 -12.85 9.46 52.96
C PRO A 754 -13.73 8.20 53.01
N ALA A 755 -14.74 8.13 52.16
CA ALA A 755 -15.37 6.86 51.79
C ALA A 755 -16.13 6.96 50.46
N ALA A 756 -15.64 6.18 49.49
CA ALA A 756 -16.36 5.20 48.68
C ALA A 756 -17.76 5.50 48.13
N GLY A 757 -17.94 5.15 46.85
CA GLY A 757 -19.15 4.45 46.43
C GLY A 757 -19.72 4.81 45.06
N ALA A 758 -19.39 3.97 44.09
CA ALA A 758 -20.31 3.39 43.09
C ALA A 758 -21.13 4.29 42.14
N GLY A 759 -21.16 3.85 40.88
CA GLY A 759 -22.45 3.74 40.19
C GLY A 759 -22.49 4.32 38.79
N TYR A 760 -22.40 3.43 37.81
CA TYR A 760 -22.88 3.60 36.44
C TYR A 760 -24.26 4.29 36.39
N GLY A 761 -24.41 5.24 35.47
CA GLY A 761 -25.68 5.93 35.21
C GLY A 761 -25.67 6.63 33.86
N SER A 762 -25.92 5.85 32.81
CA SER A 762 -26.23 6.29 31.46
C SER A 762 -27.47 7.19 31.44
N ARG A 763 -27.41 8.34 30.73
CA ARG A 763 -28.58 9.01 30.12
C ARG A 763 -28.24 10.26 29.29
N LEU A 764 -29.01 10.40 28.20
CA LEU A 764 -29.35 11.61 27.42
C LEU A 764 -28.34 11.98 26.32
N LYS A 765 -28.73 12.31 25.07
CA LYS A 765 -30.00 12.87 24.57
C LYS A 765 -30.10 12.68 23.05
N VAL A 766 -31.24 12.17 22.58
CA VAL A 766 -31.69 12.28 21.18
C VAL A 766 -32.19 13.71 20.95
N ALA A 767 -31.64 14.40 19.95
CA ALA A 767 -32.15 15.68 19.47
C ALA A 767 -32.84 15.49 18.11
N ARG A 768 -34.18 15.69 18.10
CA ARG A 768 -35.00 15.93 16.90
C ARG A 768 -35.12 17.44 16.69
N MET A 769 -34.90 17.89 15.46
CA MET A 769 -35.46 19.11 14.84
C MET A 769 -35.57 18.74 13.34
N ASN A 770 -36.72 18.38 12.76
CA ASN A 770 -37.91 19.17 12.42
C ASN A 770 -37.60 20.56 11.85
N LYS A 771 -37.61 20.71 10.52
CA LYS A 771 -38.83 20.95 9.72
C LYS A 771 -38.61 20.57 8.26
#